data_AF-A0A226D4F0-F1
#
_entry.id   AF-A0A226D4F0-F1
#
_cell.length_a   1.000
_cell.length_b   1.000
_cell.length_c   1.000
_cell.angle_alpha   90.00
_cell.angle_beta   90.00
_cell.angle_gamma   90.00
#
_symmetry.space_group_name_H-M   'P 1'
#
loop_
_entity.id
_entity.type
_entity.pdbx_description
1 polymer ?
#
loop_
_entity_poly.entity_id
_entity_poly.type
_entity_poly.pdbx_seq_one_letter_code
_entity_poly.pdbx_strand_id
1 'polypeptide(L)'
;MKSLYFAALITLLLDSSALGQSDEDSAFSGIWSAVIQDCIDTFGTGGHLVSIETEEEAVGINEWLERRGSGGSTFWTSGQYVITNQEYVWAASFGSPLTYTAWLEGQPSPFPNGRTRIALVHTNQFSAGWSSVDDTETLRYICEVNTTSITAPPVTGSSSPPTSTTPLPTTTTPTTTTPTTTTPTTTTLPPPDPVVPCTSTLDLIVVLDSSGSIGLDNYQTVKSFVANLSTAFTSHPETRFGLIVYSEGVETVIDLTSGQSTDEIVQAILSARYHAGPTPTDRGIAVAAESLRNNTRAKPQHLIVITDGISNQPDKTKEEADAARGHGIMLYALGITEFVSEMELLDITGGDVGKVFLAGNWDDLVYLMKSVSEALCPEGEDGSGPFSFDYLIGVDRFYNTPGDYVFLDLDLSQAIISQYAAAGRTVMCYVNVGAWEEWRLDAGNFPPEVIGSDALYPGEKWLDIRQTDVLIPLMRQRFMAAERKGCKGVDTDNLNGFEAQTGFSLTAEDQLVYNREIAAEIKNLGMLAGLKNDHSQVSELVGNFDFAVVQNCSATNNCAVLGTFISSGKPVFDIESTDEYTETTFLRNVCPLVEETGISFILKNDEMTQAFLVSCFDALYPGEKWLDIRQTDVLLPLMRQRFMAAERKGCKGVDTDNLNGFEAQTGFPLTAEDQLLYNRGISAEIKNLRMLAGLKMITNCSATNNCAVFGTFISSGKPVFDIKSTDEYTETTFLRNVCPLVEETGISFILKNKPFLCRVCNF
;
A
#
# COMPACT_ATOMS: atom_id res chain seq x y z
N MET A 1 -0.21 -1.91 -23.34
CA MET A 1 0.65 -2.10 -24.54
C MET A 1 -0.16 -2.15 -25.84
N LYS A 2 -0.50 -1.00 -26.42
CA LYS A 2 -0.28 -0.86 -27.88
C LYS A 2 1.23 -0.67 -28.03
N SER A 3 1.85 -1.45 -28.92
CA SER A 3 3.27 -1.54 -29.25
C SER A 3 4.29 -0.94 -28.25
N LEU A 4 5.14 -1.80 -27.68
CA LEU A 4 6.54 -1.42 -27.43
C LEU A 4 7.05 -0.67 -28.66
N TYR A 5 7.51 0.59 -28.52
CA TYR A 5 8.49 1.21 -29.44
C TYR A 5 9.02 2.60 -28.99
N PHE A 6 9.29 2.81 -27.71
CA PHE A 6 10.26 3.85 -27.29
C PHE A 6 11.70 3.38 -27.54
N ALA A 7 12.08 3.16 -28.81
CA ALA A 7 13.47 2.84 -29.16
C ALA A 7 14.29 4.11 -29.26
N ALA A 8 14.80 4.56 -28.10
CA ALA A 8 15.61 5.74 -27.89
C ALA A 8 14.87 7.10 -28.08
N LEU A 9 14.27 7.58 -26.98
CA LEU A 9 14.41 9.00 -26.68
C LEU A 9 15.93 9.30 -26.65
N ILE A 10 16.35 10.39 -27.29
CA ILE A 10 17.69 10.97 -27.11
C ILE A 10 17.51 12.42 -26.70
N THR A 11 18.16 12.82 -25.61
CA THR A 11 18.26 14.23 -25.22
C THR A 11 19.37 14.87 -26.02
N LEU A 12 19.00 15.78 -26.92
CA LEU A 12 19.94 16.59 -27.69
C LEU A 12 20.03 18.01 -27.12
N LEU A 13 21.17 18.66 -27.39
CA LEU A 13 21.49 20.02 -26.98
C LEU A 13 21.80 20.83 -28.23
N LEU A 14 21.11 21.95 -28.42
CA LEU A 14 21.45 22.92 -29.46
C LEU A 14 22.82 23.55 -29.15
N ASP A 15 23.76 23.43 -30.09
CA ASP A 15 24.94 24.28 -30.11
C ASP A 15 24.54 25.66 -30.67
N SER A 16 24.72 26.72 -29.88
CA SER A 16 24.32 28.08 -30.25
C SER A 16 25.10 28.65 -31.45
N SER A 17 26.16 27.96 -31.89
CA SER A 17 26.94 28.34 -33.07
C SER A 17 26.33 27.91 -34.43
N ALA A 18 25.29 27.05 -34.43
CA ALA A 18 24.72 26.49 -35.66
C ALA A 18 23.63 27.36 -36.34
N LEU A 19 23.14 28.42 -35.68
CA LEU A 19 21.99 29.21 -36.15
C LEU A 19 22.36 30.25 -37.21
N GLY A 20 22.45 29.81 -38.46
CA GLY A 20 22.44 30.70 -39.63
C GLY A 20 21.06 31.33 -39.84
N GLN A 21 21.00 32.65 -40.00
CA GLN A 21 19.76 33.34 -40.38
C GLN A 21 19.33 32.94 -41.80
N SER A 22 18.10 32.46 -41.97
CA SER A 22 17.48 32.27 -43.28
C SER A 22 16.04 32.81 -43.31
N ASP A 23 15.88 33.92 -44.04
CA ASP A 23 14.72 34.52 -44.71
C ASP A 23 13.29 34.43 -44.13
N GLU A 24 12.66 35.61 -44.04
CA GLU A 24 11.39 35.93 -43.35
C GLU A 24 10.08 35.38 -43.99
N ASP A 25 10.13 34.55 -45.04
CA ASP A 25 8.97 34.23 -45.89
C ASP A 25 8.39 32.80 -45.73
N SER A 26 8.58 32.19 -44.56
CA SER A 26 7.81 31.00 -44.14
C SER A 26 7.12 31.24 -42.79
N ALA A 27 5.92 30.67 -42.61
CA ALA A 27 5.10 30.93 -41.42
C ALA A 27 5.67 30.35 -40.09
N PHE A 28 6.86 29.71 -40.14
CA PHE A 28 7.47 28.95 -39.05
C PHE A 28 9.00 29.12 -39.04
N SER A 29 9.50 30.35 -38.79
CA SER A 29 10.94 30.62 -38.59
C SER A 29 11.26 30.78 -37.10
N GLY A 30 11.87 29.75 -36.48
CA GLY A 30 12.22 29.76 -35.06
C GLY A 30 13.03 28.54 -34.60
N ILE A 31 13.54 28.58 -33.37
CA ILE A 31 14.42 27.55 -32.79
C ILE A 31 13.68 26.21 -32.63
N TRP A 32 12.39 26.22 -32.28
CA TRP A 32 11.59 24.99 -32.18
C TRP A 32 11.45 24.30 -33.54
N SER A 33 11.34 25.09 -34.62
CA SER A 33 11.28 24.57 -35.99
C SER A 33 12.61 23.95 -36.44
N ALA A 34 13.74 24.55 -36.05
CA ALA A 34 15.07 23.96 -36.27
C ALA A 34 15.27 22.65 -35.48
N VAL A 35 14.73 22.56 -34.26
CA VAL A 35 14.76 21.34 -33.43
C VAL A 35 13.94 20.19 -34.04
N ILE A 36 12.78 20.48 -34.63
CA ILE A 36 12.01 19.46 -35.39
C ILE A 36 12.84 18.96 -36.57
N GLN A 37 13.48 19.87 -37.30
CA GLN A 37 14.33 19.50 -38.43
C GLN A 37 15.53 18.66 -37.97
N ASP A 38 16.14 18.93 -36.81
CA ASP A 38 17.22 18.11 -36.26
C ASP A 38 16.76 16.68 -35.91
N CYS A 39 15.57 16.50 -35.34
CA CYS A 39 14.99 15.16 -35.16
C CYS A 39 14.79 14.42 -36.50
N ILE A 40 14.37 15.13 -37.55
CA ILE A 40 14.19 14.57 -38.91
C ILE A 40 15.54 14.26 -39.56
N ASP A 41 16.55 15.12 -39.39
CA ASP A 41 17.88 14.94 -39.98
C ASP A 41 18.66 13.83 -39.27
N THR A 42 18.49 13.70 -37.95
CA THR A 42 19.13 12.68 -37.10
C THR A 42 18.52 11.29 -37.31
N PHE A 43 17.21 11.16 -37.49
CA PHE A 43 16.51 9.86 -37.54
C PHE A 43 15.73 9.59 -38.84
N GLY A 44 15.81 10.48 -39.83
CA GLY A 44 15.02 10.42 -41.07
C GLY A 44 13.58 10.90 -40.88
N THR A 45 12.75 10.73 -41.92
CA THR A 45 11.36 11.23 -41.97
C THR A 45 10.39 10.63 -40.95
N GLY A 46 10.86 9.72 -40.08
CA GLY A 46 10.09 9.16 -38.96
C GLY A 46 10.58 9.62 -37.58
N GLY A 47 11.52 10.57 -37.53
CA GLY A 47 11.96 11.25 -36.31
C GLY A 47 11.26 12.57 -36.11
N HIS A 48 10.61 12.76 -34.96
CA HIS A 48 9.79 13.92 -34.64
C HIS A 48 10.07 14.40 -33.21
N LEU A 49 9.61 15.59 -32.82
CA LEU A 49 9.56 15.97 -31.41
C LEU A 49 8.53 15.11 -30.68
N VAL A 50 8.83 14.71 -29.44
CA VAL A 50 7.93 13.86 -28.65
C VAL A 50 6.53 14.46 -28.50
N SER A 51 5.53 13.70 -28.89
CA SER A 51 4.11 13.97 -28.67
C SER A 51 3.66 13.29 -27.37
N ILE A 52 2.72 13.92 -26.65
CA ILE A 52 2.12 13.33 -25.45
C ILE A 52 0.61 13.30 -25.70
N GLU A 53 0.13 12.12 -26.09
CA GLU A 53 -1.23 11.85 -26.55
C GLU A 53 -2.05 11.10 -25.48
N THR A 54 -1.38 10.49 -24.48
CA THR A 54 -1.98 9.85 -23.30
C THR A 54 -1.25 10.14 -21.98
N GLU A 55 -1.88 9.77 -20.85
CA GLU A 55 -1.31 9.89 -19.49
C GLU A 55 -0.10 8.96 -19.29
N GLU A 56 -0.19 7.74 -19.83
CA GLU A 56 0.88 6.73 -19.75
C GLU A 56 2.15 7.16 -20.50
N GLU A 57 2.01 7.89 -21.60
CA GLU A 57 3.14 8.47 -22.33
C GLU A 57 3.83 9.55 -21.50
N ALA A 58 3.06 10.42 -20.84
CA ALA A 58 3.61 11.44 -19.94
C ALA A 58 4.40 10.80 -18.79
N VAL A 59 3.85 9.77 -18.13
CA VAL A 59 4.52 9.02 -17.06
C VAL A 59 5.80 8.35 -17.58
N GLY A 60 5.74 7.65 -18.72
CA GLY A 60 6.89 6.95 -19.29
C GLY A 60 8.05 7.87 -19.66
N ILE A 61 7.77 9.09 -20.12
CA ILE A 61 8.79 10.11 -20.42
C ILE A 61 9.44 10.63 -19.12
N ASN A 62 8.68 10.84 -18.05
CA ASN A 62 9.20 11.27 -16.76
C ASN A 62 10.18 10.23 -16.17
N GLU A 63 9.76 8.97 -16.07
CA GLU A 63 10.64 7.87 -15.61
C GLU A 63 11.91 7.72 -16.46
N TRP A 64 11.84 8.04 -17.75
CA TRP A 64 12.98 7.97 -18.66
C TRP A 64 14.01 9.09 -18.40
N LEU A 65 13.53 10.29 -18.06
CA LEU A 65 14.34 11.47 -17.71
C LEU A 65 15.02 11.32 -16.34
N GLU A 66 14.30 10.77 -15.35
CA GLU A 66 14.81 10.52 -14.00
C GLU A 66 15.95 9.53 -13.98
N ARG A 67 15.80 8.39 -14.67
CA ARG A 67 16.85 7.37 -14.84
C ARG A 67 18.13 7.90 -15.49
N ARG A 68 18.11 9.11 -16.07
CA ARG A 68 19.25 9.81 -16.67
C ARG A 68 19.72 11.02 -15.87
N GLY A 69 19.25 11.19 -14.63
CA GLY A 69 19.63 12.31 -13.78
C GLY A 69 19.27 13.68 -14.38
N SER A 70 18.26 13.74 -15.25
CA SER A 70 17.87 14.96 -15.97
C SER A 70 16.63 15.64 -15.39
N GLY A 71 16.12 15.17 -14.25
CA GLY A 71 15.05 15.83 -13.49
C GLY A 71 15.43 17.26 -13.10
N GLY A 72 14.46 18.18 -13.11
CA GLY A 72 14.68 19.62 -12.93
C GLY A 72 14.91 20.40 -14.23
N SER A 73 14.92 19.73 -15.38
CA SER A 73 15.14 20.35 -16.70
C SER A 73 13.83 20.59 -17.47
N THR A 74 13.86 21.58 -18.36
CA THR A 74 12.77 21.90 -19.30
C THR A 74 13.11 21.37 -20.70
N PHE A 75 12.13 20.76 -21.38
CA PHE A 75 12.30 20.12 -22.70
C PHE A 75 11.24 20.55 -23.72
N TRP A 76 11.63 20.72 -24.98
CA TRP A 76 10.69 20.87 -26.08
C TRP A 76 9.86 19.60 -26.32
N THR A 77 8.57 19.79 -26.62
CA THR A 77 7.64 18.76 -27.09
C THR A 77 6.95 19.20 -28.39
N SER A 78 6.15 18.32 -29.01
CA SER A 78 5.47 18.56 -30.29
C SER A 78 4.38 19.64 -30.26
N GLY A 79 4.03 20.15 -29.08
CA GLY A 79 2.84 21.00 -28.86
C GLY A 79 2.97 22.43 -29.41
N GLN A 80 2.16 22.73 -30.42
CA GLN A 80 1.99 24.06 -31.00
C GLN A 80 0.53 24.54 -30.94
N TYR A 81 0.35 25.86 -30.99
CA TYR A 81 -0.94 26.52 -30.94
C TYR A 81 -1.49 26.73 -32.36
N VAL A 82 -2.65 26.17 -32.67
CA VAL A 82 -3.30 26.32 -33.98
C VAL A 82 -4.73 26.85 -33.85
N ILE A 83 -5.19 27.56 -34.89
CA ILE A 83 -6.55 28.13 -34.95
C ILE A 83 -7.42 27.22 -35.81
N THR A 84 -8.44 26.61 -35.23
CA THR A 84 -9.37 25.70 -35.90
C THR A 84 -10.80 26.12 -35.61
N ASN A 85 -11.60 26.40 -36.64
CA ASN A 85 -13.03 26.76 -36.49
C ASN A 85 -13.32 27.97 -35.57
N GLN A 86 -12.39 28.93 -35.49
CA GLN A 86 -12.41 30.08 -34.55
C GLN A 86 -12.15 29.72 -33.08
N GLU A 87 -11.92 28.45 -32.77
CA GLU A 87 -11.39 27.98 -31.49
C GLU A 87 -9.88 27.80 -31.57
N TYR A 88 -9.23 27.85 -30.43
CA TYR A 88 -7.79 27.67 -30.29
C TYR A 88 -7.52 26.31 -29.67
N VAL A 89 -6.74 25.48 -30.35
CA VAL A 89 -6.40 24.13 -29.90
C VAL A 89 -4.90 23.92 -29.91
N TRP A 90 -4.42 23.06 -29.01
CA TRP A 90 -3.06 22.56 -29.05
C TRP A 90 -2.99 21.36 -29.99
N ALA A 91 -2.01 21.37 -30.87
CA ALA A 91 -1.78 20.33 -31.87
C ALA A 91 -0.32 19.89 -31.87
N ALA A 92 -0.08 18.65 -32.31
CA ALA A 92 1.26 18.16 -32.60
C ALA A 92 1.88 18.91 -33.79
N SER A 93 3.16 18.66 -34.09
CA SER A 93 3.91 19.28 -35.19
C SER A 93 3.24 19.16 -36.58
N PHE A 94 2.35 18.19 -36.77
CA PHE A 94 1.60 17.97 -38.02
C PHE A 94 0.16 18.52 -38.03
N GLY A 95 -0.26 19.24 -36.99
CA GLY A 95 -1.59 19.88 -36.92
C GLY A 95 -2.73 18.97 -36.42
N SER A 96 -2.44 17.72 -36.05
CA SER A 96 -3.38 16.86 -35.32
C SER A 96 -3.65 17.41 -33.92
N PRO A 97 -4.90 17.56 -33.47
CA PRO A 97 -5.21 17.96 -32.09
C PRO A 97 -4.61 16.99 -31.08
N LEU A 98 -4.04 17.51 -29.99
CA LEU A 98 -3.57 16.68 -28.88
C LEU A 98 -4.77 16.15 -28.08
N THR A 99 -4.78 14.85 -27.78
CA THR A 99 -5.91 14.16 -27.13
C THR A 99 -5.84 14.11 -25.61
N TYR A 100 -4.65 14.29 -25.02
CA TYR A 100 -4.48 14.33 -23.56
C TYR A 100 -4.65 15.75 -23.02
N THR A 101 -5.60 15.94 -22.08
CA THR A 101 -5.99 17.27 -21.59
C THR A 101 -6.09 17.39 -20.06
N ALA A 102 -5.37 16.54 -19.31
CA ALA A 102 -5.30 16.64 -17.84
C ALA A 102 -4.31 17.74 -17.40
N TRP A 103 -4.63 19.00 -17.73
CA TRP A 103 -3.77 20.15 -17.42
C TRP A 103 -3.85 20.55 -15.94
N LEU A 104 -2.74 20.38 -15.21
CA LEU A 104 -2.56 20.84 -13.82
C LEU A 104 -2.59 22.39 -13.70
N GLU A 105 -2.56 22.88 -12.46
CA GLU A 105 -2.54 24.32 -12.16
C GLU A 105 -1.38 25.04 -12.87
N GLY A 106 -1.68 26.12 -13.60
CA GLY A 106 -0.74 26.80 -14.49
C GLY A 106 -0.87 26.46 -15.99
N GLN A 107 -2.03 25.94 -16.42
CA GLN A 107 -2.35 25.57 -17.81
C GLN A 107 -1.82 26.54 -18.89
N PRO A 108 -1.34 26.05 -20.06
CA PRO A 108 -0.82 26.89 -21.14
C PRO A 108 -1.83 27.96 -21.61
N SER A 109 -1.60 29.21 -21.23
CA SER A 109 -2.51 30.33 -21.52
C SER A 109 -2.54 30.67 -23.03
N PRO A 110 -3.73 30.81 -23.65
CA PRO A 110 -3.88 31.30 -25.02
C PRO A 110 -3.47 32.78 -25.14
N PHE A 111 -2.22 33.06 -25.50
CA PHE A 111 -1.77 34.42 -25.84
C PHE A 111 -1.80 34.64 -27.36
N PRO A 112 -2.31 35.79 -27.85
CA PRO A 112 -2.68 35.99 -29.26
C PRO A 112 -1.48 36.24 -30.21
N ASN A 113 -0.25 35.94 -29.79
CA ASN A 113 0.98 36.41 -30.44
C ASN A 113 1.52 35.43 -31.51
N GLY A 114 0.97 34.21 -31.61
CA GLY A 114 1.35 33.17 -32.59
C GLY A 114 2.73 32.50 -32.40
N ARG A 115 3.58 33.04 -31.53
CA ARG A 115 4.99 32.61 -31.32
C ARG A 115 5.22 31.70 -30.11
N THR A 116 4.15 31.27 -29.44
CA THR A 116 4.26 30.44 -28.24
C THR A 116 4.16 28.95 -28.60
N ARG A 117 4.96 28.13 -27.92
CA ARG A 117 5.04 26.66 -28.04
C ARG A 117 5.03 26.03 -26.65
N ILE A 118 4.70 24.74 -26.56
CA ILE A 118 4.70 24.00 -25.30
C ILE A 118 6.09 23.39 -25.06
N ALA A 119 6.58 23.59 -23.84
CA ALA A 119 7.66 22.81 -23.25
C ALA A 119 7.17 22.05 -22.01
N LEU A 120 7.73 20.86 -21.81
CA LEU A 120 7.53 20.07 -20.60
C LEU A 120 8.51 20.54 -19.52
N VAL A 121 8.00 20.88 -18.34
CA VAL A 121 8.79 21.27 -17.16
C VAL A 121 8.76 20.14 -16.14
N HIS A 122 9.91 19.54 -15.88
CA HIS A 122 10.05 18.50 -14.87
C HIS A 122 10.60 19.09 -13.57
N THR A 123 9.83 19.12 -12.48
CA THR A 123 10.29 19.77 -11.23
C THR A 123 10.71 18.80 -10.12
N ASN A 124 10.04 17.64 -9.99
CA ASN A 124 10.41 16.55 -9.08
C ASN A 124 9.70 15.24 -9.47
N GLN A 125 9.97 14.18 -8.71
CA GLN A 125 9.57 12.79 -8.96
C GLN A 125 8.05 12.48 -9.07
N PHE A 126 7.17 13.47 -8.82
CA PHE A 126 5.72 13.32 -8.97
C PHE A 126 5.05 14.51 -9.67
N SER A 127 5.82 15.42 -10.29
CA SER A 127 5.25 16.61 -10.94
C SER A 127 5.96 17.01 -12.24
N ALA A 128 5.30 16.66 -13.34
CA ALA A 128 5.50 17.26 -14.65
C ALA A 128 4.45 18.34 -14.89
N GLY A 129 4.91 19.55 -15.20
CA GLY A 129 4.07 20.69 -15.55
C GLY A 129 4.31 21.11 -17.00
N TRP A 130 3.42 21.94 -17.54
CA TRP A 130 3.53 22.47 -18.88
C TRP A 130 3.87 23.96 -18.83
N SER A 131 4.79 24.42 -19.68
CA SER A 131 5.06 25.85 -19.81
C SER A 131 4.93 26.33 -21.25
N SER A 132 4.34 27.52 -21.37
CA SER A 132 4.32 28.32 -22.59
C SER A 132 5.64 29.08 -22.72
N VAL A 133 6.41 28.79 -23.77
CA VAL A 133 7.70 29.44 -24.08
C VAL A 133 7.70 30.02 -25.49
N ASP A 134 8.57 30.99 -25.77
CA ASP A 134 8.71 31.61 -27.10
C ASP A 134 9.52 30.71 -28.05
N ASP A 135 9.21 30.73 -29.35
CA ASP A 135 9.92 30.01 -30.43
C ASP A 135 11.40 30.49 -30.60
N THR A 136 11.86 31.43 -29.77
CA THR A 136 13.26 31.88 -29.69
C THR A 136 14.03 31.33 -28.48
N GLU A 137 13.40 30.53 -27.61
CA GLU A 137 14.08 29.97 -26.43
C GLU A 137 14.95 28.75 -26.76
N THR A 138 16.14 28.68 -26.17
CA THR A 138 17.09 27.56 -26.38
C THR A 138 16.93 26.53 -25.26
N LEU A 139 16.17 25.47 -25.53
CA LEU A 139 15.88 24.39 -24.59
C LEU A 139 16.50 23.05 -25.04
N ARG A 140 16.59 22.10 -24.11
CA ARG A 140 16.80 20.69 -24.45
C ARG A 140 15.57 20.16 -25.16
N TYR A 141 15.71 19.04 -25.87
CA TYR A 141 14.59 18.41 -26.55
C TYR A 141 14.70 16.89 -26.58
N ILE A 142 13.58 16.26 -26.90
CA ILE A 142 13.40 14.83 -26.96
C ILE A 142 12.81 14.51 -28.33
N CYS A 143 13.52 13.69 -29.11
CA CYS A 143 12.97 13.11 -30.32
C CYS A 143 12.26 11.78 -30.02
N GLU A 144 11.11 11.57 -30.65
CA GLU A 144 10.46 10.27 -30.80
C GLU A 144 10.76 9.70 -32.20
N VAL A 145 10.76 8.38 -32.34
CA VAL A 145 11.03 7.69 -33.61
C VAL A 145 10.10 6.51 -33.84
N ASN A 146 9.50 6.44 -35.02
CA ASN A 146 8.82 5.21 -35.44
C ASN A 146 9.85 4.20 -35.94
N THR A 147 9.94 3.07 -35.26
CA THR A 147 11.07 2.15 -35.23
C THR A 147 11.10 1.12 -36.36
N THR A 148 10.05 1.09 -37.19
CA THR A 148 9.94 0.21 -38.35
C THR A 148 10.94 0.56 -39.48
N SER A 149 11.73 1.63 -39.31
CA SER A 149 12.67 2.17 -40.30
C SER A 149 14.15 2.20 -39.89
N ILE A 150 14.54 1.78 -38.67
CA ILE A 150 15.94 1.93 -38.20
C ILE A 150 16.80 0.72 -38.58
N THR A 151 17.83 0.95 -39.41
CA THR A 151 18.88 -0.04 -39.72
C THR A 151 20.16 0.29 -38.94
N ALA A 152 20.62 -0.60 -38.06
CA ALA A 152 21.67 -0.29 -37.08
C ALA A 152 23.13 -0.29 -37.63
N PRO A 153 23.98 0.68 -37.25
CA PRO A 153 25.44 0.60 -37.37
C PRO A 153 26.12 -0.02 -36.11
N PRO A 154 27.41 -0.44 -36.19
CA PRO A 154 28.01 -1.36 -35.21
C PRO A 154 28.76 -0.70 -34.02
N VAL A 155 28.99 -1.53 -32.98
CA VAL A 155 29.54 -1.18 -31.66
C VAL A 155 31.08 -1.18 -31.61
N THR A 156 31.66 -0.14 -30.98
CA THR A 156 33.01 -0.09 -30.37
C THR A 156 33.01 0.98 -29.25
N GLY A 157 33.66 0.89 -28.09
CA GLY A 157 34.46 -0.15 -27.44
C GLY A 157 35.11 0.38 -26.14
N SER A 158 35.28 -0.49 -25.13
CA SER A 158 36.04 -0.38 -23.85
C SER A 158 36.91 0.86 -23.51
N SER A 159 36.82 1.39 -22.28
CA SER A 159 37.90 1.25 -21.25
C SER A 159 37.72 2.08 -19.95
N SER A 160 37.90 1.46 -18.77
CA SER A 160 38.41 2.08 -17.51
C SER A 160 39.97 2.06 -17.52
N PRO A 161 40.77 2.40 -16.47
CA PRO A 161 40.53 2.85 -15.06
C PRO A 161 41.30 4.21 -14.81
N PRO A 162 42.00 4.59 -13.70
CA PRO A 162 42.15 4.02 -12.33
C PRO A 162 42.10 5.02 -11.13
N THR A 163 42.30 4.45 -9.94
CA THR A 163 42.47 5.06 -8.60
C THR A 163 43.86 5.69 -8.34
N SER A 164 43.97 6.53 -7.30
CA SER A 164 45.25 6.96 -6.68
C SER A 164 45.11 7.29 -5.18
N THR A 165 46.20 7.25 -4.42
CA THR A 165 46.24 7.07 -2.95
C THR A 165 47.04 8.14 -2.16
N THR A 166 46.70 8.34 -0.87
CA THR A 166 47.55 8.87 0.26
C THR A 166 48.06 10.34 0.24
N PRO A 167 48.51 10.95 1.37
CA PRO A 167 48.20 10.74 2.82
C PRO A 167 47.97 12.05 3.67
N LEU A 168 47.66 11.84 4.96
CA LEU A 168 47.50 12.78 6.13
C LEU A 168 48.84 13.49 6.54
N PRO A 169 48.94 14.71 7.17
CA PRO A 169 48.42 15.12 8.51
C PRO A 169 47.92 16.60 8.66
N THR A 170 47.37 17.14 9.78
CA THR A 170 47.90 17.17 11.17
C THR A 170 46.90 17.73 12.22
N THR A 171 46.87 17.09 13.40
CA THR A 171 46.58 17.55 14.80
C THR A 171 45.90 18.89 15.13
N THR A 172 44.88 18.84 16.00
CA THR A 172 44.69 19.76 17.16
C THR A 172 44.09 19.05 18.40
N THR A 173 44.42 19.58 19.58
CA THR A 173 44.30 18.98 20.94
C THR A 173 42.91 19.15 21.58
N PRO A 174 42.44 18.24 22.48
CA PRO A 174 41.10 18.31 23.07
C PRO A 174 40.95 19.30 24.23
N THR A 175 39.72 19.78 24.45
CA THR A 175 39.34 20.62 25.60
C THR A 175 38.61 19.81 26.67
N THR A 176 39.13 19.85 27.89
CA THR A 176 38.62 19.13 29.06
C THR A 176 37.34 19.76 29.63
N THR A 177 36.31 18.96 29.89
CA THR A 177 35.26 19.27 30.88
C THR A 177 34.98 18.07 31.79
N THR A 178 34.65 18.38 33.04
CA THR A 178 34.67 17.47 34.19
C THR A 178 33.49 16.49 34.20
N PRO A 179 33.68 15.19 34.52
CA PRO A 179 32.58 14.26 34.74
C PRO A 179 31.94 14.51 36.12
N THR A 180 30.66 14.84 36.15
CA THR A 180 29.87 14.87 37.39
C THR A 180 29.35 13.47 37.67
N THR A 181 29.85 12.84 38.74
CA THR A 181 29.46 11.48 39.13
C THR A 181 28.01 11.41 39.60
N THR A 182 27.10 10.93 38.75
CA THR A 182 25.79 10.42 39.18
C THR A 182 25.82 8.89 39.15
N THR A 183 25.55 8.28 40.30
CA THR A 183 25.46 6.82 40.45
C THR A 183 24.36 6.26 39.55
N PRO A 184 24.63 5.24 38.70
CA PRO A 184 23.57 4.60 37.94
C PRO A 184 22.71 3.75 38.89
N THR A 185 21.49 4.21 39.15
CA THR A 185 20.45 3.34 39.74
C THR A 185 19.97 2.41 38.64
N THR A 186 20.23 1.11 38.78
CA THR A 186 19.82 0.09 37.81
C THR A 186 18.30 -0.05 37.79
N THR A 187 17.64 0.65 36.86
CA THR A 187 16.20 0.47 36.60
C THR A 187 16.02 -0.78 35.76
N THR A 188 15.73 -1.91 36.40
CA THR A 188 15.37 -3.15 35.72
C THR A 188 14.08 -2.95 34.92
N LEU A 189 14.12 -3.29 33.63
CA LEU A 189 12.96 -3.31 32.74
C LEU A 189 11.86 -4.23 33.31
N PRO A 190 10.57 -3.96 33.02
CA PRO A 190 9.49 -4.87 33.41
C PRO A 190 9.71 -6.26 32.77
N PRO A 191 9.23 -7.34 33.41
CA PRO A 191 9.39 -8.69 32.85
C PRO A 191 8.70 -8.79 31.49
N PRO A 192 9.23 -9.61 30.55
CA PRO A 192 8.61 -9.85 29.26
C PRO A 192 7.17 -10.37 29.39
N ASP A 193 6.31 -10.00 28.44
CA ASP A 193 4.97 -10.59 28.33
C ASP A 193 5.08 -12.10 28.08
N PRO A 194 4.14 -12.91 28.60
CA PRO A 194 4.15 -14.36 28.38
C PRO A 194 3.92 -14.69 26.90
N VAL A 195 4.63 -15.72 26.41
CA VAL A 195 4.48 -16.26 25.05
C VAL A 195 3.04 -16.75 24.86
N VAL A 196 2.37 -16.26 23.82
CA VAL A 196 1.02 -16.70 23.43
C VAL A 196 1.15 -18.00 22.61
N PRO A 197 0.47 -19.10 23.00
CA PRO A 197 0.47 -20.32 22.20
C PRO A 197 -0.23 -20.11 20.86
N CYS A 198 0.36 -20.60 19.77
CA CYS A 198 -0.23 -20.56 18.45
C CYS A 198 -1.40 -21.54 18.36
N THR A 199 -2.59 -21.03 18.00
CA THR A 199 -3.81 -21.81 17.80
C THR A 199 -4.03 -22.23 16.33
N SER A 200 -3.41 -21.52 15.40
CA SER A 200 -3.55 -21.72 13.95
C SER A 200 -2.69 -22.90 13.43
N THR A 201 -3.13 -23.53 12.33
CA THR A 201 -2.43 -24.69 11.74
C THR A 201 -1.58 -24.28 10.54
N LEU A 202 -0.25 -24.37 10.63
CA LEU A 202 0.66 -23.91 9.58
C LEU A 202 1.99 -24.69 9.55
N ASP A 203 2.79 -24.47 8.50
CA ASP A 203 4.16 -24.95 8.39
C ASP A 203 5.12 -23.75 8.42
N LEU A 204 5.93 -23.63 9.47
CA LEU A 204 6.88 -22.51 9.67
C LEU A 204 8.32 -22.99 9.49
N ILE A 205 9.12 -22.32 8.65
CA ILE A 205 10.58 -22.44 8.67
C ILE A 205 11.23 -21.15 9.16
N VAL A 206 12.13 -21.28 10.14
CA VAL A 206 13.05 -20.22 10.53
C VAL A 206 14.34 -20.36 9.73
N VAL A 207 14.75 -19.28 9.04
CA VAL A 207 16.02 -19.15 8.33
C VAL A 207 16.94 -18.29 9.19
N LEU A 208 17.81 -18.94 9.95
CA LEU A 208 18.63 -18.34 11.00
C LEU A 208 20.06 -18.09 10.49
N ASP A 209 20.50 -16.84 10.57
CA ASP A 209 21.87 -16.47 10.29
C ASP A 209 22.85 -17.02 11.35
N SER A 210 24.03 -17.43 10.88
CA SER A 210 25.18 -17.93 11.65
C SER A 210 26.49 -17.28 11.17
N SER A 211 26.38 -16.12 10.52
CA SER A 211 27.47 -15.28 10.04
C SER A 211 28.43 -14.85 11.15
N GLY A 212 29.61 -14.37 10.73
CA GLY A 212 30.70 -14.02 11.64
C GLY A 212 30.44 -12.75 12.47
N SER A 213 29.51 -11.89 12.06
CA SER A 213 29.13 -10.65 12.75
C SER A 213 28.43 -10.92 14.08
N ILE A 214 27.56 -11.94 14.11
CA ILE A 214 26.76 -12.33 15.27
C ILE A 214 27.69 -12.64 16.46
N GLY A 215 28.66 -13.52 16.27
CA GLY A 215 29.52 -14.00 17.36
C GLY A 215 28.85 -15.10 18.21
N LEU A 216 29.66 -15.92 18.87
CA LEU A 216 29.17 -17.14 19.52
C LEU A 216 28.14 -16.87 20.63
N ASP A 217 28.36 -15.84 21.46
CA ASP A 217 27.50 -15.54 22.61
C ASP A 217 26.11 -15.06 22.15
N ASN A 218 26.06 -14.13 21.19
CA ASN A 218 24.80 -13.65 20.62
C ASN A 218 24.06 -14.74 19.84
N TYR A 219 24.78 -15.65 19.18
CA TYR A 219 24.17 -16.81 18.54
C TYR A 219 23.46 -17.72 19.55
N GLN A 220 23.93 -17.82 20.80
CA GLN A 220 23.17 -18.50 21.87
C GLN A 220 21.91 -17.71 22.26
N THR A 221 21.97 -16.38 22.28
CA THR A 221 20.80 -15.52 22.51
C THR A 221 19.72 -15.74 21.43
N VAL A 222 20.09 -15.70 20.15
CA VAL A 222 19.11 -15.93 19.05
C VAL A 222 18.58 -17.36 19.05
N LYS A 223 19.42 -18.38 19.31
CA LYS A 223 18.92 -19.76 19.48
C LYS A 223 17.93 -19.88 20.65
N SER A 224 18.15 -19.14 21.74
CA SER A 224 17.22 -19.11 22.88
C SER A 224 15.90 -18.42 22.52
N PHE A 225 15.95 -17.35 21.71
CA PHE A 225 14.75 -16.72 21.13
C PHE A 225 13.99 -17.70 20.22
N VAL A 226 14.66 -18.34 19.26
CA VAL A 226 14.03 -19.30 18.33
C VAL A 226 13.49 -20.53 19.07
N ALA A 227 14.18 -21.01 20.12
CA ALA A 227 13.69 -22.10 20.96
C ALA A 227 12.39 -21.71 21.68
N ASN A 228 12.34 -20.54 22.32
CA ASN A 228 11.13 -20.02 22.96
C ASN A 228 10.00 -19.81 21.94
N LEU A 229 10.28 -19.22 20.78
CA LEU A 229 9.32 -19.07 19.69
C LEU A 229 8.74 -20.43 19.27
N SER A 230 9.58 -21.46 19.09
CA SER A 230 9.11 -22.79 18.68
C SER A 230 8.04 -23.38 19.62
N THR A 231 8.14 -23.12 20.93
CA THR A 231 7.16 -23.60 21.92
C THR A 231 5.75 -23.04 21.74
N ALA A 232 5.62 -21.86 21.13
CA ALA A 232 4.32 -21.32 20.75
C ALA A 232 3.70 -22.14 19.62
N PHE A 233 4.50 -22.56 18.63
CA PHE A 233 4.01 -23.21 17.41
C PHE A 233 3.79 -24.71 17.60
N THR A 234 4.64 -25.38 18.39
CA THR A 234 4.52 -26.83 18.62
C THR A 234 3.43 -27.20 19.63
N SER A 235 2.67 -26.23 20.17
CA SER A 235 1.49 -26.52 21.00
C SER A 235 0.32 -27.12 20.22
N HIS A 236 0.26 -26.89 18.90
CA HIS A 236 -0.81 -27.41 18.04
C HIS A 236 -0.34 -28.64 17.23
N PRO A 237 -1.05 -29.79 17.26
CA PRO A 237 -0.58 -31.05 16.66
C PRO A 237 -0.50 -31.05 15.12
N GLU A 238 -1.16 -30.10 14.46
CA GLU A 238 -1.09 -29.90 13.00
C GLU A 238 -0.11 -28.79 12.56
N THR A 239 0.68 -28.23 13.47
CA THR A 239 1.72 -27.26 13.11
C THR A 239 3.08 -27.96 12.99
N ARG A 240 3.91 -27.56 12.04
CA ARG A 240 5.30 -28.04 11.91
C ARG A 240 6.26 -26.87 11.96
N PHE A 241 7.45 -27.14 12.49
CA PHE A 241 8.48 -26.15 12.72
C PHE A 241 9.80 -26.66 12.16
N GLY A 242 10.35 -25.97 11.16
CA GLY A 242 11.65 -26.23 10.57
C GLY A 242 12.67 -25.16 10.95
N LEU A 243 13.95 -25.54 10.92
CA LEU A 243 15.07 -24.65 11.18
C LEU A 243 16.15 -24.91 10.13
N ILE A 244 16.48 -23.86 9.38
CA ILE A 244 17.63 -23.82 8.48
C ILE A 244 18.60 -22.77 9.02
N VAL A 245 19.87 -23.13 9.11
CA VAL A 245 20.96 -22.26 9.55
C VAL A 245 21.87 -21.96 8.37
N TYR A 246 22.24 -20.70 8.14
CA TYR A 246 23.08 -20.31 7.00
C TYR A 246 24.31 -19.48 7.40
N SER A 247 25.38 -19.61 6.60
CA SER A 247 26.57 -18.76 6.57
C SER A 247 27.41 -19.15 5.34
N GLU A 248 28.65 -19.65 5.49
CA GLU A 248 29.43 -20.23 4.37
C GLU A 248 28.71 -21.42 3.70
N GLY A 249 27.99 -22.20 4.49
CA GLY A 249 27.09 -23.27 4.04
C GLY A 249 25.65 -23.05 4.52
N VAL A 250 24.74 -23.92 4.10
CA VAL A 250 23.36 -23.98 4.59
C VAL A 250 23.13 -25.36 5.19
N GLU A 251 22.59 -25.41 6.40
CA GLU A 251 22.33 -26.63 7.17
C GLU A 251 20.85 -26.69 7.59
N THR A 252 20.12 -27.70 7.11
CA THR A 252 18.78 -28.02 7.61
C THR A 252 18.92 -28.75 8.95
N VAL A 253 18.71 -28.03 10.05
CA VAL A 253 18.80 -28.56 11.42
C VAL A 253 17.51 -29.30 11.79
N ILE A 254 16.36 -28.77 11.35
CA ILE A 254 15.04 -29.39 11.53
C ILE A 254 14.28 -29.30 10.21
N ASP A 255 13.83 -30.45 9.72
CA ASP A 255 13.01 -30.59 8.51
C ASP A 255 11.53 -30.77 8.88
N LEU A 256 10.60 -30.48 7.96
CA LEU A 256 9.15 -30.41 8.20
C LEU A 256 8.47 -31.79 8.32
N THR A 257 8.97 -32.62 9.24
CA THR A 257 8.54 -34.01 9.44
C THR A 257 7.51 -34.15 10.56
N SER A 258 6.63 -35.16 10.47
CA SER A 258 5.61 -35.42 11.48
C SER A 258 6.17 -36.18 12.69
N GLY A 259 5.78 -35.78 13.90
CA GLY A 259 5.95 -36.58 15.12
C GLY A 259 7.12 -36.19 16.02
N GLN A 260 7.84 -35.11 15.72
CA GLN A 260 8.79 -34.50 16.65
C GLN A 260 8.04 -33.83 17.81
N SER A 261 8.54 -34.03 19.03
CA SER A 261 8.04 -33.35 20.22
C SER A 261 8.62 -31.93 20.38
N THR A 262 7.93 -31.07 21.13
CA THR A 262 8.42 -29.73 21.50
C THR A 262 9.83 -29.80 22.10
N ASP A 263 10.08 -30.78 22.98
CA ASP A 263 11.39 -30.94 23.63
C ASP A 263 12.49 -31.31 22.62
N GLU A 264 12.21 -32.19 21.65
CA GLU A 264 13.17 -32.54 20.60
C GLU A 264 13.49 -31.36 19.68
N ILE A 265 12.47 -30.56 19.32
CA ILE A 265 12.63 -29.33 18.52
C ILE A 265 13.48 -28.31 19.30
N VAL A 266 13.15 -28.04 20.57
CA VAL A 266 13.92 -27.14 21.43
C VAL A 266 15.37 -27.62 21.61
N GLN A 267 15.61 -28.91 21.84
CA GLN A 267 16.97 -29.44 21.95
C GLN A 267 17.75 -29.37 20.63
N ALA A 268 17.11 -29.60 19.49
CA ALA A 268 17.74 -29.44 18.17
C ALA A 268 18.10 -27.98 17.89
N ILE A 269 17.20 -27.03 18.16
CA ILE A 269 17.47 -25.58 18.05
C ILE A 269 18.67 -25.21 18.93
N LEU A 270 18.64 -25.53 20.23
CA LEU A 270 19.71 -25.15 21.16
C LEU A 270 21.06 -25.82 20.82
N SER A 271 21.03 -27.02 20.24
CA SER A 271 22.23 -27.75 19.79
C SER A 271 22.77 -27.29 18.43
N ALA A 272 22.04 -26.45 17.69
CA ALA A 272 22.46 -25.97 16.36
C ALA A 272 23.85 -25.32 16.43
N ARG A 273 24.70 -25.68 15.46
CA ARG A 273 26.11 -25.29 15.43
C ARG A 273 26.24 -23.82 15.04
N TYR A 274 27.18 -23.10 15.68
CA TYR A 274 27.63 -21.80 15.18
C TYR A 274 28.69 -22.04 14.11
N HIS A 275 28.48 -21.52 12.91
CA HIS A 275 29.38 -21.74 11.78
C HIS A 275 30.45 -20.66 11.68
N ALA A 276 30.04 -19.39 11.82
CA ALA A 276 30.81 -18.19 11.48
C ALA A 276 31.21 -18.12 9.99
N GLY A 277 30.98 -16.99 9.34
CA GLY A 277 31.29 -16.85 7.92
C GLY A 277 30.56 -15.67 7.25
N PRO A 278 30.43 -15.71 5.91
CA PRO A 278 29.61 -14.77 5.15
C PRO A 278 28.11 -14.88 5.48
N THR A 279 27.33 -13.93 4.98
CA THR A 279 25.88 -13.81 5.14
C THR A 279 25.17 -13.95 3.78
N PRO A 280 25.12 -15.14 3.15
CA PRO A 280 24.39 -15.34 1.90
C PRO A 280 22.91 -15.66 2.19
N THR A 281 22.14 -14.63 2.52
CA THR A 281 20.72 -14.74 2.87
C THR A 281 19.91 -15.37 1.73
N ASP A 282 20.29 -15.09 0.48
CA ASP A 282 19.76 -15.73 -0.74
C ASP A 282 19.72 -17.26 -0.64
N ARG A 283 20.81 -17.87 -0.18
CA ARG A 283 20.94 -19.34 -0.08
C ARG A 283 20.11 -19.91 1.06
N GLY A 284 19.95 -19.17 2.16
CA GLY A 284 19.08 -19.57 3.27
C GLY A 284 17.61 -19.61 2.84
N ILE A 285 17.14 -18.56 2.15
CA ILE A 285 15.80 -18.47 1.58
C ILE A 285 15.57 -19.58 0.55
N ALA A 286 16.50 -19.78 -0.39
CA ALA A 286 16.36 -20.77 -1.47
C ALA A 286 16.09 -22.20 -0.94
N VAL A 287 16.86 -22.66 0.06
CA VAL A 287 16.72 -24.00 0.65
C VAL A 287 15.43 -24.12 1.48
N ALA A 288 15.04 -23.07 2.21
CA ALA A 288 13.79 -23.05 2.97
C ALA A 288 12.56 -23.08 2.06
N ALA A 289 12.58 -22.26 1.00
CA ALA A 289 11.55 -22.26 -0.02
C ALA A 289 11.49 -23.60 -0.77
N GLU A 290 12.62 -24.30 -0.98
CA GLU A 290 12.62 -25.65 -1.56
C GLU A 290 11.98 -26.69 -0.63
N SER A 291 12.29 -26.67 0.67
CA SER A 291 11.63 -27.56 1.66
C SER A 291 10.11 -27.31 1.70
N LEU A 292 9.68 -26.04 1.73
CA LEU A 292 8.27 -25.66 1.72
C LEU A 292 7.55 -26.03 0.40
N ARG A 293 8.13 -25.74 -0.78
CA ARG A 293 7.55 -26.16 -2.07
C ARG A 293 7.40 -27.68 -2.21
N ASN A 294 8.30 -28.45 -1.62
CA ASN A 294 8.23 -29.92 -1.62
C ASN A 294 7.27 -30.50 -0.57
N ASN A 295 6.81 -29.69 0.39
CA ASN A 295 5.85 -30.09 1.41
C ASN A 295 4.42 -30.07 0.84
N THR A 296 3.82 -31.26 0.70
CA THR A 296 2.48 -31.43 0.10
C THR A 296 1.31 -31.18 1.06
N ARG A 297 1.55 -30.62 2.25
CA ARG A 297 0.49 -30.30 3.21
C ARG A 297 -0.28 -29.06 2.73
N ALA A 298 -1.60 -29.17 2.64
CA ALA A 298 -2.49 -28.04 2.40
C ALA A 298 -2.63 -27.18 3.67
N LYS A 299 -1.57 -26.45 4.01
CA LYS A 299 -1.45 -25.55 5.17
C LYS A 299 -0.70 -24.28 4.77
N PRO A 300 -0.99 -23.11 5.39
CA PRO A 300 -0.20 -21.90 5.21
C PRO A 300 1.29 -22.17 5.43
N GLN A 301 2.12 -21.69 4.50
CA GLN A 301 3.56 -21.91 4.49
C GLN A 301 4.26 -20.59 4.85
N HIS A 302 4.89 -20.54 6.01
CA HIS A 302 5.49 -19.34 6.59
C HIS A 302 7.02 -19.50 6.64
N LEU A 303 7.75 -18.43 6.32
CA LEU A 303 9.20 -18.37 6.36
C LEU A 303 9.61 -17.07 7.06
N ILE A 304 10.40 -17.16 8.13
CA ILE A 304 11.01 -15.97 8.76
C ILE A 304 12.54 -16.00 8.63
N VAL A 305 13.10 -14.94 8.06
CA VAL A 305 14.55 -14.71 8.01
C VAL A 305 14.97 -13.95 9.27
N ILE A 306 16.00 -14.42 9.96
CA ILE A 306 16.60 -13.74 11.12
C ILE A 306 18.08 -13.47 10.82
N THR A 307 18.50 -12.20 10.80
CA THR A 307 19.88 -11.79 10.46
C THR A 307 20.32 -10.56 11.27
N ASP A 308 21.64 -10.39 11.43
CA ASP A 308 22.24 -9.22 12.08
C ASP A 308 22.93 -8.22 11.12
N GLY A 309 22.88 -8.49 9.80
CA GLY A 309 23.54 -7.66 8.81
C GLY A 309 22.97 -7.77 7.40
N ILE A 310 23.63 -7.07 6.48
CA ILE A 310 23.30 -7.03 5.05
C ILE A 310 23.78 -8.32 4.38
N SER A 311 22.99 -8.91 3.49
CA SER A 311 23.43 -10.05 2.68
C SER A 311 24.64 -9.71 1.84
N ASN A 312 25.46 -10.72 1.53
CA ASN A 312 26.52 -10.56 0.55
C ASN A 312 26.01 -10.55 -0.90
N GLN A 313 24.71 -10.82 -1.13
CA GLN A 313 24.06 -10.77 -2.45
C GLN A 313 22.62 -10.22 -2.36
N PRO A 314 22.37 -8.96 -1.97
CA PRO A 314 21.01 -8.44 -1.73
C PRO A 314 20.07 -8.57 -2.93
N ASP A 315 20.56 -8.35 -4.16
CA ASP A 315 19.76 -8.53 -5.39
C ASP A 315 19.23 -9.97 -5.52
N LYS A 316 20.02 -10.97 -5.11
CA LYS A 316 19.58 -12.38 -5.11
C LYS A 316 18.73 -12.72 -3.89
N THR A 317 18.98 -12.09 -2.74
CA THR A 317 18.08 -12.19 -1.59
C THR A 317 16.67 -11.80 -2.02
N LYS A 318 16.56 -10.71 -2.80
CA LYS A 318 15.31 -10.28 -3.43
C LYS A 318 14.76 -11.31 -4.43
N GLU A 319 15.56 -11.75 -5.41
CA GLU A 319 15.11 -12.72 -6.43
C GLU A 319 14.55 -14.02 -5.81
N GLU A 320 15.24 -14.61 -4.83
CA GLU A 320 14.80 -15.83 -4.14
C GLU A 320 13.56 -15.58 -3.26
N ALA A 321 13.46 -14.40 -2.63
CA ALA A 321 12.28 -14.02 -1.85
C ALA A 321 11.05 -13.76 -2.73
N ASP A 322 11.22 -13.09 -3.88
CA ASP A 322 10.18 -12.92 -4.91
C ASP A 322 9.73 -14.29 -5.45
N ALA A 323 10.67 -15.21 -5.72
CA ALA A 323 10.37 -16.57 -6.15
C ALA A 323 9.62 -17.39 -5.08
N ALA A 324 9.97 -17.24 -3.80
CA ALA A 324 9.28 -17.91 -2.69
C ALA A 324 7.84 -17.38 -2.51
N ARG A 325 7.66 -16.05 -2.51
CA ARG A 325 6.32 -15.41 -2.47
C ARG A 325 5.45 -15.82 -3.66
N GLY A 326 6.04 -15.92 -4.85
CA GLY A 326 5.35 -16.38 -6.06
C GLY A 326 4.82 -17.82 -5.99
N HIS A 327 5.25 -18.62 -5.01
CA HIS A 327 4.73 -19.96 -4.70
C HIS A 327 3.74 -19.97 -3.52
N GLY A 328 3.29 -18.80 -3.04
CA GLY A 328 2.34 -18.68 -1.93
C GLY A 328 2.95 -18.78 -0.53
N ILE A 329 4.29 -18.70 -0.41
CA ILE A 329 4.97 -18.71 0.89
C ILE A 329 4.91 -17.29 1.48
N MET A 330 4.46 -17.18 2.73
CA MET A 330 4.43 -15.91 3.47
C MET A 330 5.80 -15.64 4.10
N LEU A 331 6.47 -14.57 3.66
CA LEU A 331 7.81 -14.21 4.13
C LEU A 331 7.78 -13.07 5.15
N TYR A 332 8.57 -13.25 6.22
CA TYR A 332 8.78 -12.33 7.32
C TYR A 332 10.28 -12.11 7.51
N ALA A 333 10.66 -10.98 8.11
CA ALA A 333 12.05 -10.64 8.36
C ALA A 333 12.24 -10.07 9.77
N LEU A 334 13.25 -10.54 10.49
CA LEU A 334 13.70 -10.01 11.78
C LEU A 334 15.16 -9.57 11.66
N GLY A 335 15.36 -8.26 11.56
CA GLY A 335 16.67 -7.63 11.62
C GLY A 335 17.10 -7.38 13.06
N ILE A 336 18.36 -7.67 13.37
CA ILE A 336 18.97 -7.44 14.68
C ILE A 336 20.14 -6.47 14.52
N THR A 337 20.24 -5.50 15.42
CA THR A 337 21.18 -4.37 15.37
C THR A 337 20.88 -3.32 14.29
N GLU A 338 21.51 -2.16 14.41
CA GLU A 338 21.46 -1.05 13.43
C GLU A 338 22.26 -1.31 12.13
N PHE A 339 22.87 -2.49 11.98
CA PHE A 339 23.72 -2.83 10.81
C PHE A 339 22.98 -3.60 9.70
N VAL A 340 21.70 -3.91 9.88
CA VAL A 340 20.84 -4.49 8.84
C VAL A 340 20.41 -3.44 7.81
N SER A 341 20.11 -3.88 6.59
CA SER A 341 19.46 -3.04 5.57
C SER A 341 17.95 -3.19 5.66
N GLU A 342 17.24 -2.19 6.20
CA GLU A 342 15.76 -2.20 6.23
C GLU A 342 15.15 -2.39 4.84
N MET A 343 15.77 -1.83 3.80
CA MET A 343 15.37 -2.03 2.40
C MET A 343 15.49 -3.49 1.96
N GLU A 344 16.54 -4.21 2.38
CA GLU A 344 16.68 -5.62 2.07
C GLU A 344 15.66 -6.47 2.83
N LEU A 345 15.41 -6.17 4.11
CA LEU A 345 14.38 -6.84 4.89
C LEU A 345 12.98 -6.61 4.27
N LEU A 346 12.74 -5.42 3.70
CA LEU A 346 11.52 -5.09 2.98
C LEU A 346 11.42 -5.82 1.62
N ASP A 347 12.53 -6.03 0.92
CA ASP A 347 12.58 -6.90 -0.27
C ASP A 347 12.35 -8.39 0.08
N ILE A 348 12.74 -8.83 1.28
CA ILE A 348 12.40 -10.17 1.82
C ILE A 348 10.91 -10.30 2.12
N THR A 349 10.20 -9.24 2.51
CA THR A 349 8.73 -9.30 2.74
C THR A 349 7.89 -8.92 1.51
N GLY A 350 8.51 -8.33 0.47
CA GLY A 350 7.83 -7.93 -0.76
C GLY A 350 7.17 -6.56 -0.69
N GLY A 351 7.73 -5.64 0.10
CA GLY A 351 7.15 -4.31 0.34
C GLY A 351 6.27 -4.22 1.59
N ASP A 352 6.04 -5.33 2.28
CA ASP A 352 5.19 -5.37 3.48
C ASP A 352 5.98 -5.01 4.75
N VAL A 353 5.82 -3.77 5.19
CA VAL A 353 6.42 -3.24 6.42
C VAL A 353 5.86 -3.88 7.70
N GLY A 354 4.66 -4.47 7.66
CA GLY A 354 4.04 -5.15 8.79
C GLY A 354 4.67 -6.51 9.10
N LYS A 355 5.42 -7.08 8.14
CA LYS A 355 6.15 -8.35 8.28
C LYS A 355 7.64 -8.17 8.60
N VAL A 356 8.11 -6.93 8.80
CA VAL A 356 9.50 -6.60 9.16
C VAL A 356 9.56 -6.22 10.65
N PHE A 357 10.43 -6.92 11.39
CA PHE A 357 10.72 -6.67 12.80
C PHE A 357 12.17 -6.21 12.96
N LEU A 358 12.39 -5.24 13.85
CA LEU A 358 13.72 -4.66 14.09
C LEU A 358 14.02 -4.67 15.59
N ALA A 359 15.08 -5.36 15.98
CA ALA A 359 15.69 -5.29 17.30
C ALA A 359 16.90 -4.35 17.24
N GLY A 360 16.93 -3.29 18.04
CA GLY A 360 18.09 -2.38 18.08
C GLY A 360 19.33 -3.03 18.67
N ASN A 361 19.15 -4.04 19.53
CA ASN A 361 20.21 -4.85 20.12
C ASN A 361 19.69 -6.26 20.53
N TRP A 362 20.59 -7.13 20.97
CA TRP A 362 20.29 -8.53 21.32
C TRP A 362 19.35 -8.70 22.52
N ASP A 363 19.32 -7.76 23.47
CA ASP A 363 18.40 -7.81 24.61
C ASP A 363 16.96 -7.43 24.19
N ASP A 364 16.78 -6.71 23.08
CA ASP A 364 15.45 -6.29 22.59
C ASP A 364 14.61 -7.45 22.07
N LEU A 365 15.25 -8.57 21.66
CA LEU A 365 14.60 -9.78 21.17
C LEU A 365 13.49 -10.29 22.10
N VAL A 366 13.68 -10.12 23.42
CA VAL A 366 12.70 -10.59 24.41
C VAL A 366 11.38 -9.80 24.37
N TYR A 367 11.40 -8.56 23.88
CA TYR A 367 10.21 -7.72 23.72
C TYR A 367 9.52 -7.94 22.36
N LEU A 368 10.27 -8.34 21.34
CA LEU A 368 9.72 -8.72 20.02
C LEU A 368 9.06 -10.10 20.01
N MET A 369 9.34 -10.95 21.01
CA MET A 369 8.80 -12.31 21.11
C MET A 369 7.29 -12.35 20.85
N LYS A 370 6.54 -11.47 21.53
CA LYS A 370 5.09 -11.39 21.40
C LYS A 370 4.66 -10.99 19.98
N SER A 371 5.12 -9.84 19.47
CA SER A 371 4.72 -9.34 18.14
C SER A 371 5.15 -10.28 17.00
N VAL A 372 6.31 -10.94 17.12
CA VAL A 372 6.76 -11.96 16.15
C VAL A 372 5.87 -13.20 16.24
N SER A 373 5.50 -13.66 17.44
CA SER A 373 4.60 -14.81 17.59
C SER A 373 3.18 -14.52 17.07
N GLU A 374 2.64 -13.33 17.33
CA GLU A 374 1.32 -12.89 16.85
C GLU A 374 1.28 -12.71 15.33
N ALA A 375 2.33 -12.15 14.72
CA ALA A 375 2.37 -11.97 13.27
C ALA A 375 2.63 -13.27 12.49
N LEU A 376 3.40 -14.20 13.06
CA LEU A 376 3.63 -15.54 12.49
C LEU A 376 2.48 -16.51 12.75
N CYS A 377 1.69 -16.27 13.80
CA CYS A 377 0.47 -17.01 14.11
C CYS A 377 -0.65 -16.04 14.49
N PRO A 378 -1.28 -15.37 13.52
CA PRO A 378 -2.47 -14.57 13.79
C PRO A 378 -3.55 -15.44 14.41
N GLU A 379 -4.14 -14.95 15.51
CA GLU A 379 -5.27 -15.61 16.17
C GLU A 379 -6.46 -15.65 15.20
N GLY A 380 -6.80 -16.85 14.72
CA GLY A 380 -8.09 -17.04 14.04
C GLY A 380 -8.28 -16.33 12.71
N GLU A 381 -7.22 -15.89 12.02
CA GLU A 381 -7.29 -15.69 10.57
C GLU A 381 -6.87 -17.00 9.86
N ASP A 382 -7.81 -17.95 9.83
CA ASP A 382 -8.04 -18.57 8.52
C ASP A 382 -8.56 -17.49 7.57
N GLY A 383 -8.43 -17.66 6.26
CA GLY A 383 -8.75 -16.58 5.30
C GLY A 383 -10.22 -16.17 5.24
N SER A 384 -11.05 -16.59 6.20
CA SER A 384 -12.50 -16.42 6.26
C SER A 384 -12.96 -15.06 6.78
N GLY A 385 -12.11 -14.36 7.54
CA GLY A 385 -12.50 -13.15 8.26
C GLY A 385 -13.14 -13.47 9.63
N PRO A 386 -13.94 -12.55 10.19
CA PRO A 386 -14.61 -11.44 9.51
C PRO A 386 -13.66 -10.29 9.15
N PHE A 387 -13.86 -9.72 7.96
CA PHE A 387 -13.11 -8.56 7.46
C PHE A 387 -13.98 -7.31 7.46
N SER A 388 -13.37 -6.13 7.60
CA SER A 388 -14.06 -4.89 7.30
C SER A 388 -14.14 -4.69 5.78
N PHE A 389 -15.29 -4.30 5.25
CA PHE A 389 -15.45 -4.08 3.81
C PHE A 389 -16.55 -3.07 3.47
N ASP A 390 -16.53 -2.61 2.22
CA ASP A 390 -17.60 -1.80 1.61
C ASP A 390 -17.90 -2.27 0.17
N TYR A 391 -19.13 -2.03 -0.28
CA TYR A 391 -19.63 -2.45 -1.60
C TYR A 391 -20.24 -1.25 -2.33
N LEU A 392 -19.56 -0.81 -3.40
CA LEU A 392 -19.75 0.48 -4.07
C LEU A 392 -19.75 0.30 -5.59
N ILE A 393 -20.77 -0.40 -6.12
CA ILE A 393 -20.95 -0.56 -7.57
C ILE A 393 -21.74 0.59 -8.21
N GLY A 394 -22.48 1.39 -7.43
CA GLY A 394 -23.28 2.52 -7.91
C GLY A 394 -22.56 3.89 -7.93
N VAL A 395 -21.22 3.93 -7.94
CA VAL A 395 -20.43 5.16 -7.75
C VAL A 395 -19.71 5.63 -9.02
N ASP A 396 -19.43 6.94 -9.10
CA ASP A 396 -18.78 7.60 -10.24
C ASP A 396 -17.44 8.29 -9.88
N ARG A 397 -17.05 8.26 -8.61
CA ARG A 397 -15.87 8.94 -8.06
C ARG A 397 -15.31 8.22 -6.82
N PHE A 398 -14.12 8.62 -6.40
CA PHE A 398 -13.53 8.12 -5.16
C PHE A 398 -14.33 8.59 -3.94
N TYR A 399 -14.57 7.66 -3.02
CA TYR A 399 -15.20 7.89 -1.74
C TYR A 399 -14.34 7.26 -0.65
N ASN A 400 -13.87 8.05 0.31
CA ASN A 400 -13.06 7.53 1.41
C ASN A 400 -13.96 6.80 2.42
N THR A 401 -14.05 5.48 2.29
CA THR A 401 -14.87 4.61 3.16
C THR A 401 -14.03 3.76 4.10
N PRO A 402 -14.56 3.38 5.28
CA PRO A 402 -13.97 2.34 6.12
C PRO A 402 -14.14 0.96 5.46
N GLY A 403 -13.26 0.02 5.77
CA GLY A 403 -13.20 -1.29 5.12
C GLY A 403 -11.79 -1.63 4.63
N ASP A 404 -11.30 -2.84 4.86
CA ASP A 404 -10.01 -3.33 4.34
C ASP A 404 -10.18 -3.81 2.90
N TYR A 405 -11.36 -4.33 2.57
CA TYR A 405 -11.78 -4.69 1.21
C TYR A 405 -12.77 -3.67 0.66
N VAL A 406 -12.71 -3.39 -0.64
CA VAL A 406 -13.71 -2.57 -1.32
C VAL A 406 -14.10 -3.19 -2.66
N PHE A 407 -15.40 -3.40 -2.86
CA PHE A 407 -15.96 -3.91 -4.09
C PHE A 407 -16.42 -2.74 -4.97
N LEU A 408 -15.86 -2.66 -6.18
CA LEU A 408 -16.02 -1.54 -7.11
C LEU A 408 -16.49 -2.03 -8.48
N ASP A 409 -17.32 -1.26 -9.17
CA ASP A 409 -17.68 -1.58 -10.55
C ASP A 409 -16.46 -1.50 -11.50
N LEU A 410 -16.30 -2.50 -12.38
CA LEU A 410 -15.18 -2.59 -13.31
C LEU A 410 -15.06 -1.37 -14.23
N ASP A 411 -16.13 -0.67 -14.59
CA ASP A 411 -16.09 0.46 -15.53
C ASP A 411 -15.59 1.77 -14.89
N LEU A 412 -15.36 1.81 -13.56
CA LEU A 412 -14.67 2.93 -12.91
C LEU A 412 -13.29 3.19 -13.55
N SER A 413 -12.91 4.47 -13.62
CA SER A 413 -11.64 4.86 -14.23
C SER A 413 -10.44 4.34 -13.43
N GLN A 414 -9.31 4.15 -14.12
CA GLN A 414 -8.03 3.78 -13.50
C GLN A 414 -7.70 4.69 -12.31
N ALA A 415 -7.90 5.99 -12.48
CA ALA A 415 -7.62 6.99 -11.46
C ALA A 415 -8.47 6.81 -10.20
N ILE A 416 -9.74 6.39 -10.31
CA ILE A 416 -10.62 6.16 -9.16
C ILE A 416 -10.21 4.87 -8.43
N ILE A 417 -10.03 3.76 -9.18
CA ILE A 417 -9.61 2.47 -8.60
C ILE A 417 -8.24 2.60 -7.90
N SER A 418 -7.31 3.33 -8.50
CA SER A 418 -5.98 3.56 -7.93
C SER A 418 -6.02 4.40 -6.64
N GLN A 419 -7.01 5.28 -6.46
CA GLN A 419 -7.19 6.03 -5.20
C GLN A 419 -7.58 5.11 -4.04
N TYR A 420 -8.42 4.08 -4.27
CA TYR A 420 -8.71 3.08 -3.24
C TYR A 420 -7.48 2.25 -2.88
N ALA A 421 -6.72 1.77 -3.88
CA ALA A 421 -5.47 1.05 -3.63
C ALA A 421 -4.44 1.93 -2.87
N ALA A 422 -4.29 3.20 -3.25
CA ALA A 422 -3.41 4.16 -2.56
C ALA A 422 -3.88 4.51 -1.14
N ALA A 423 -5.18 4.39 -0.85
CA ALA A 423 -5.74 4.48 0.50
C ALA A 423 -5.53 3.19 1.33
N GLY A 424 -4.76 2.21 0.83
CA GLY A 424 -4.44 0.96 1.52
C GLY A 424 -5.55 -0.09 1.44
N ARG A 425 -6.47 0.01 0.48
CA ARG A 425 -7.60 -0.91 0.33
C ARG A 425 -7.30 -2.08 -0.61
N THR A 426 -7.76 -3.27 -0.24
CA THR A 426 -7.81 -4.43 -1.13
C THR A 426 -8.98 -4.26 -2.09
N VAL A 427 -8.69 -3.83 -3.32
CA VAL A 427 -9.72 -3.57 -4.33
C VAL A 427 -10.19 -4.87 -4.99
N MET A 428 -11.49 -5.11 -4.94
CA MET A 428 -12.20 -6.20 -5.61
C MET A 428 -13.07 -5.59 -6.70
N CYS A 429 -13.11 -6.19 -7.89
CA CYS A 429 -13.82 -5.60 -9.03
C CYS A 429 -15.02 -6.43 -9.44
N TYR A 430 -16.20 -5.81 -9.41
CA TYR A 430 -17.47 -6.40 -9.79
C TYR A 430 -17.54 -6.59 -11.30
N VAL A 431 -17.92 -7.80 -11.72
CA VAL A 431 -18.17 -8.16 -13.11
C VAL A 431 -19.41 -9.05 -13.20
N ASN A 432 -20.43 -8.58 -13.91
CA ASN A 432 -21.56 -9.44 -14.29
C ASN A 432 -21.08 -10.45 -15.35
N VAL A 433 -21.26 -11.75 -15.08
CA VAL A 433 -20.84 -12.84 -15.99
C VAL A 433 -22.01 -13.72 -16.45
N GLY A 434 -23.12 -13.71 -15.74
CA GLY A 434 -24.35 -14.44 -16.12
C GLY A 434 -25.37 -13.62 -16.91
N ALA A 435 -25.21 -12.29 -16.98
CA ALA A 435 -26.08 -11.41 -17.75
C ALA A 435 -25.30 -10.41 -18.62
N TRP A 436 -25.96 -10.00 -19.70
CA TRP A 436 -25.61 -8.89 -20.58
C TRP A 436 -26.24 -7.60 -20.05
N GLU A 437 -25.50 -6.51 -20.13
CA GLU A 437 -25.86 -5.20 -19.58
C GLU A 437 -25.69 -4.15 -20.68
N GLU A 438 -26.77 -3.45 -21.07
CA GLU A 438 -26.74 -2.58 -22.27
C GLU A 438 -25.79 -1.37 -22.17
N TRP A 439 -25.40 -0.97 -20.95
CA TRP A 439 -24.53 0.17 -20.67
C TRP A 439 -23.03 -0.13 -20.72
N ARG A 440 -22.63 -1.41 -20.79
CA ARG A 440 -21.21 -1.80 -20.77
C ARG A 440 -20.52 -1.43 -22.09
N LEU A 441 -19.25 -1.03 -21.99
CA LEU A 441 -18.45 -0.64 -23.17
C LEU A 441 -18.30 -1.77 -24.21
N ASP A 442 -18.44 -3.03 -23.79
CA ASP A 442 -18.37 -4.22 -24.63
C ASP A 442 -19.74 -4.81 -25.01
N ALA A 443 -20.86 -4.17 -24.64
CA ALA A 443 -22.21 -4.70 -24.86
C ALA A 443 -22.49 -5.04 -26.34
N GLY A 444 -21.92 -4.26 -27.28
CA GLY A 444 -22.02 -4.49 -28.72
C GLY A 444 -21.21 -5.69 -29.27
N ASN A 445 -20.39 -6.34 -28.44
CA ASN A 445 -19.59 -7.51 -28.83
C ASN A 445 -20.35 -8.85 -28.63
N PHE A 446 -21.45 -8.84 -27.89
CA PHE A 446 -22.24 -10.04 -27.59
C PHE A 446 -23.16 -10.39 -28.78
N PRO A 447 -23.08 -11.61 -29.34
CA PRO A 447 -23.99 -12.04 -30.40
C PRO A 447 -25.44 -12.12 -29.90
N PRO A 448 -26.46 -11.69 -30.68
CA PRO A 448 -27.86 -11.72 -30.25
C PRO A 448 -28.36 -13.10 -29.82
N GLU A 449 -27.77 -14.18 -30.35
CA GLU A 449 -28.11 -15.57 -30.02
C GLU A 449 -27.71 -16.02 -28.61
N VAL A 450 -26.80 -15.31 -27.93
CA VAL A 450 -26.45 -15.60 -26.52
C VAL A 450 -27.26 -14.75 -25.53
N ILE A 451 -28.09 -13.81 -26.00
CA ILE A 451 -28.83 -12.86 -25.16
C ILE A 451 -30.29 -13.32 -25.02
N GLY A 452 -30.74 -13.47 -23.78
CA GLY A 452 -32.03 -14.05 -23.41
C GLY A 452 -33.09 -13.05 -22.97
N SER A 453 -33.87 -13.47 -21.99
CA SER A 453 -34.94 -12.67 -21.37
C SER A 453 -34.37 -11.62 -20.42
N ASP A 454 -35.17 -10.60 -20.11
CA ASP A 454 -34.82 -9.57 -19.14
C ASP A 454 -34.45 -10.18 -17.77
N ALA A 455 -33.42 -9.62 -17.15
CA ALA A 455 -32.96 -9.99 -15.81
C ALA A 455 -33.64 -9.10 -14.75
N LEU A 456 -32.97 -8.82 -13.63
CA LEU A 456 -33.57 -8.06 -12.53
C LEU A 456 -33.61 -6.55 -12.84
N TYR A 457 -32.53 -6.02 -13.44
CA TYR A 457 -32.41 -4.59 -13.72
C TYR A 457 -32.86 -4.21 -15.14
N PRO A 458 -33.49 -3.03 -15.35
CA PRO A 458 -33.83 -2.55 -16.68
C PRO A 458 -32.57 -2.40 -17.55
N GLY A 459 -32.56 -3.01 -18.74
CA GLY A 459 -31.39 -3.04 -19.64
C GLY A 459 -30.44 -4.23 -19.40
N GLU A 460 -30.71 -5.05 -18.39
CA GLU A 460 -30.00 -6.30 -18.10
C GLU A 460 -30.76 -7.50 -18.69
N LYS A 461 -30.05 -8.49 -19.25
CA LYS A 461 -30.62 -9.70 -19.89
C LYS A 461 -29.77 -10.93 -19.64
N TRP A 462 -30.37 -12.05 -19.31
CA TRP A 462 -29.64 -13.31 -19.05
C TRP A 462 -28.86 -13.82 -20.27
N LEU A 463 -27.72 -14.47 -20.03
CA LEU A 463 -26.89 -15.09 -21.06
C LEU A 463 -27.14 -16.61 -21.20
N ASP A 464 -26.97 -17.16 -22.41
CA ASP A 464 -26.89 -18.63 -22.59
C ASP A 464 -25.48 -19.13 -22.23
N ILE A 465 -25.26 -19.33 -20.93
CA ILE A 465 -23.96 -19.71 -20.33
C ILE A 465 -23.34 -21.00 -20.91
N ARG A 466 -24.11 -21.81 -21.64
CA ARG A 466 -23.62 -23.01 -22.34
C ARG A 466 -22.76 -22.69 -23.56
N GLN A 467 -22.79 -21.45 -24.04
CA GLN A 467 -22.03 -20.96 -25.20
C GLN A 467 -20.63 -20.50 -24.76
N THR A 468 -19.88 -21.37 -24.05
CA THR A 468 -18.61 -21.02 -23.41
C THR A 468 -17.54 -20.56 -24.42
N ASP A 469 -17.50 -21.16 -25.61
CA ASP A 469 -16.66 -20.75 -26.75
C ASP A 469 -16.84 -19.27 -27.15
N VAL A 470 -18.00 -18.66 -26.86
CA VAL A 470 -18.31 -17.24 -27.13
C VAL A 470 -18.11 -16.39 -25.86
N LEU A 471 -18.62 -16.85 -24.73
CA LEU A 471 -18.67 -16.07 -23.49
C LEU A 471 -17.33 -15.98 -22.77
N ILE A 472 -16.58 -17.09 -22.66
CA ILE A 472 -15.30 -17.12 -21.94
C ILE A 472 -14.27 -16.14 -22.53
N PRO A 473 -14.10 -16.03 -23.87
CA PRO A 473 -13.23 -15.00 -24.44
C PRO A 473 -13.64 -13.56 -24.12
N LEU A 474 -14.94 -13.27 -24.02
CA LEU A 474 -15.45 -11.95 -23.63
C LEU A 474 -15.18 -11.66 -22.15
N MET A 475 -15.52 -12.60 -21.27
CA MET A 475 -15.29 -12.47 -19.82
C MET A 475 -13.79 -12.36 -19.50
N ARG A 476 -12.92 -13.09 -20.20
CA ARG A 476 -11.46 -12.93 -20.09
C ARG A 476 -11.00 -11.50 -20.38
N GLN A 477 -11.61 -10.78 -21.33
CA GLN A 477 -11.25 -9.36 -21.56
C GLN A 477 -11.63 -8.47 -20.37
N ARG A 478 -12.79 -8.72 -19.74
CA ARG A 478 -13.22 -8.04 -18.51
C ARG A 478 -12.25 -8.34 -17.36
N PHE A 479 -11.85 -9.59 -17.16
CA PHE A 479 -10.90 -9.98 -16.11
C PHE A 479 -9.49 -9.39 -16.35
N MET A 480 -8.98 -9.41 -17.59
CA MET A 480 -7.73 -8.73 -17.93
C MET A 480 -7.82 -7.21 -17.77
N ALA A 481 -9.02 -6.60 -17.85
CA ALA A 481 -9.21 -5.19 -17.53
C ALA A 481 -9.16 -4.95 -16.01
N ALA A 482 -9.72 -5.85 -15.19
CA ALA A 482 -9.60 -5.81 -13.74
C ALA A 482 -8.14 -5.95 -13.26
N GLU A 483 -7.42 -6.96 -13.78
CA GLU A 483 -5.99 -7.17 -13.53
C GLU A 483 -5.17 -5.90 -13.81
N ARG A 484 -5.30 -5.34 -15.03
CA ARG A 484 -4.62 -4.09 -15.43
C ARG A 484 -5.02 -2.90 -14.57
N LYS A 485 -6.23 -2.88 -14.03
CA LYS A 485 -6.71 -1.84 -13.12
C LYS A 485 -6.15 -1.96 -11.69
N GLY A 486 -5.50 -3.07 -11.36
CA GLY A 486 -4.91 -3.33 -10.05
C GLY A 486 -5.85 -4.02 -9.07
N CYS A 487 -6.99 -4.53 -9.53
CA CYS A 487 -7.91 -5.33 -8.73
C CYS A 487 -7.20 -6.60 -8.24
N LYS A 488 -7.40 -6.98 -6.97
CA LYS A 488 -6.86 -8.22 -6.37
C LYS A 488 -7.77 -9.43 -6.57
N GLY A 489 -9.05 -9.19 -6.81
CA GLY A 489 -10.02 -10.22 -7.15
C GLY A 489 -11.22 -9.69 -7.91
N VAL A 490 -12.08 -10.61 -8.33
CA VAL A 490 -13.28 -10.34 -9.13
C VAL A 490 -14.49 -10.92 -8.42
N ASP A 491 -15.48 -10.09 -8.10
CA ASP A 491 -16.81 -10.55 -7.69
C ASP A 491 -17.63 -10.82 -8.96
N THR A 492 -18.05 -12.07 -9.16
CA THR A 492 -18.70 -12.51 -10.40
C THR A 492 -20.20 -12.73 -10.22
N ASP A 493 -21.01 -11.84 -10.79
CA ASP A 493 -22.46 -11.81 -10.58
C ASP A 493 -23.26 -12.65 -11.58
N ASN A 494 -24.51 -12.96 -11.19
CA ASN A 494 -25.48 -13.78 -11.92
C ASN A 494 -25.02 -15.24 -12.18
N LEU A 495 -24.22 -15.79 -11.26
CA LEU A 495 -23.73 -17.18 -11.29
C LEU A 495 -24.80 -18.26 -10.96
N ASN A 496 -26.08 -17.90 -10.81
CA ASN A 496 -27.18 -18.82 -10.52
C ASN A 496 -28.36 -18.73 -11.52
N GLY A 497 -28.08 -18.36 -12.77
CA GLY A 497 -29.09 -18.18 -13.82
C GLY A 497 -30.01 -19.38 -14.07
N PHE A 498 -29.59 -20.62 -13.75
CA PHE A 498 -30.49 -21.80 -13.82
C PHE A 498 -31.69 -21.73 -12.86
N GLU A 499 -31.65 -20.90 -11.82
CA GLU A 499 -32.76 -20.64 -10.89
C GLU A 499 -33.75 -19.58 -11.44
N ALA A 500 -33.40 -18.90 -12.54
CA ALA A 500 -34.11 -17.75 -13.10
C ALA A 500 -34.83 -18.01 -14.43
N GLN A 501 -35.69 -17.09 -14.85
CA GLN A 501 -36.39 -17.14 -16.15
C GLN A 501 -35.52 -16.55 -17.28
N THR A 502 -34.44 -17.23 -17.63
CA THR A 502 -33.43 -16.70 -18.58
C THR A 502 -33.89 -16.65 -20.04
N GLY A 503 -34.99 -17.33 -20.39
CA GLY A 503 -35.37 -17.61 -21.78
C GLY A 503 -34.66 -18.82 -22.39
N PHE A 504 -33.67 -19.38 -21.69
CA PHE A 504 -32.97 -20.61 -22.06
C PHE A 504 -33.32 -21.74 -21.08
N SER A 505 -33.23 -22.99 -21.54
CA SER A 505 -33.41 -24.17 -20.67
C SER A 505 -32.09 -24.55 -20.01
N LEU A 506 -31.57 -23.66 -19.15
CA LEU A 506 -30.36 -23.91 -18.36
C LEU A 506 -30.65 -24.92 -17.24
N THR A 507 -29.67 -25.76 -16.94
CA THR A 507 -29.69 -26.70 -15.82
C THR A 507 -28.62 -26.35 -14.78
N ALA A 508 -28.78 -26.90 -13.58
CA ALA A 508 -27.78 -26.81 -12.52
C ALA A 508 -26.39 -27.32 -12.97
N GLU A 509 -26.31 -28.32 -13.86
CA GLU A 509 -25.02 -28.81 -14.37
C GLU A 509 -24.38 -27.83 -15.38
N ASP A 510 -25.19 -27.20 -16.24
CA ASP A 510 -24.71 -26.15 -17.15
C ASP A 510 -24.08 -24.99 -16.36
N GLN A 511 -24.69 -24.62 -15.22
CA GLN A 511 -24.18 -23.61 -14.31
C GLN A 511 -22.86 -24.05 -13.65
N LEU A 512 -22.76 -25.27 -13.12
CA LEU A 512 -21.51 -25.78 -12.54
C LEU A 512 -20.34 -25.76 -13.53
N VAL A 513 -20.57 -26.10 -14.81
CA VAL A 513 -19.54 -26.05 -15.84
C VAL A 513 -19.07 -24.60 -16.05
N TYR A 514 -20.01 -23.67 -16.27
CA TYR A 514 -19.67 -22.26 -16.50
C TYR A 514 -18.98 -21.61 -15.30
N ASN A 515 -19.51 -21.80 -14.09
CA ASN A 515 -18.97 -21.21 -12.86
C ASN A 515 -17.53 -21.67 -12.60
N ARG A 516 -17.21 -22.94 -12.90
CA ARG A 516 -15.85 -23.49 -12.79
C ARG A 516 -14.89 -22.93 -13.83
N GLU A 517 -15.33 -22.74 -15.08
CA GLU A 517 -14.51 -22.11 -16.12
C GLU A 517 -14.24 -20.63 -15.78
N ILE A 518 -15.25 -19.87 -15.36
CA ILE A 518 -15.10 -18.48 -14.92
C ILE A 518 -14.08 -18.34 -13.78
N ALA A 519 -14.20 -19.17 -12.73
CA ALA A 519 -13.24 -19.17 -11.62
C ALA A 519 -11.81 -19.52 -12.08
N ALA A 520 -11.66 -20.48 -13.00
CA ALA A 520 -10.36 -20.85 -13.55
C ALA A 520 -9.72 -19.71 -14.36
N GLU A 521 -10.49 -18.98 -15.16
CA GLU A 521 -10.01 -17.84 -15.94
C GLU A 521 -9.47 -16.69 -15.07
N ILE A 522 -10.18 -16.35 -14.00
CA ILE A 522 -9.76 -15.32 -13.04
C ILE A 522 -8.46 -15.74 -12.35
N LYS A 523 -8.37 -17.00 -11.92
CA LYS A 523 -7.22 -17.54 -11.18
C LYS A 523 -5.99 -17.76 -12.07
N ASN A 524 -6.18 -18.01 -13.36
CA ASN A 524 -5.10 -18.03 -14.36
C ASN A 524 -4.43 -16.65 -14.54
N LEU A 525 -5.11 -15.56 -14.16
CA LEU A 525 -4.55 -14.20 -14.10
C LEU A 525 -3.98 -13.84 -12.71
N GLY A 526 -3.88 -14.81 -11.78
CA GLY A 526 -3.37 -14.59 -10.44
C GLY A 526 -4.30 -13.77 -9.52
N MET A 527 -5.57 -13.58 -9.90
CA MET A 527 -6.58 -12.88 -9.11
C MET A 527 -7.45 -13.86 -8.31
N LEU A 528 -8.04 -13.36 -7.21
CA LEU A 528 -9.02 -14.09 -6.41
C LEU A 528 -10.38 -14.14 -7.11
N ALA A 529 -11.04 -15.31 -7.15
CA ALA A 529 -12.38 -15.46 -7.74
C ALA A 529 -13.50 -15.48 -6.67
N GLY A 530 -14.56 -14.69 -6.86
CA GLY A 530 -15.69 -14.58 -5.93
C GLY A 530 -16.98 -15.24 -6.42
N LEU A 531 -17.53 -16.19 -5.65
CA LEU A 531 -18.85 -16.79 -5.92
C LEU A 531 -19.96 -15.85 -5.43
N LYS A 532 -20.79 -15.33 -6.34
CA LYS A 532 -21.96 -14.52 -5.98
C LYS A 532 -23.22 -15.37 -5.81
N ASN A 533 -23.85 -15.26 -4.64
CA ASN A 533 -25.11 -15.95 -4.30
C ASN A 533 -25.02 -17.49 -4.40
N ASP A 534 -25.43 -18.08 -5.52
CA ASP A 534 -25.42 -19.52 -5.87
C ASP A 534 -25.45 -20.54 -4.70
N HIS A 535 -26.35 -20.30 -3.74
CA HIS A 535 -26.37 -20.98 -2.44
C HIS A 535 -26.60 -22.49 -2.56
N SER A 536 -27.27 -22.93 -3.63
CA SER A 536 -27.63 -24.31 -3.89
C SER A 536 -26.47 -25.16 -4.44
N GLN A 537 -25.36 -24.53 -4.88
CA GLN A 537 -24.18 -25.20 -5.47
C GLN A 537 -22.86 -24.96 -4.70
N VAL A 538 -22.93 -24.31 -3.53
CA VAL A 538 -21.77 -23.98 -2.68
C VAL A 538 -20.85 -25.17 -2.42
N SER A 539 -21.40 -26.37 -2.16
CA SER A 539 -20.59 -27.54 -1.81
C SER A 539 -19.75 -28.08 -2.98
N GLU A 540 -20.22 -27.83 -4.21
CA GLU A 540 -19.62 -28.23 -5.47
C GLU A 540 -18.65 -27.19 -6.05
N LEU A 541 -18.71 -25.95 -5.56
CA LEU A 541 -17.98 -24.77 -6.06
C LEU A 541 -16.98 -24.17 -5.06
N VAL A 542 -17.07 -24.46 -3.76
CA VAL A 542 -16.15 -23.95 -2.73
C VAL A 542 -14.66 -24.26 -3.02
N GLY A 543 -14.36 -25.33 -3.76
CA GLY A 543 -13.00 -25.65 -4.19
C GLY A 543 -12.46 -24.72 -5.29
N ASN A 544 -13.34 -24.14 -6.10
CA ASN A 544 -12.99 -23.34 -7.28
C ASN A 544 -12.78 -21.87 -6.93
N PHE A 545 -13.71 -21.27 -6.19
CA PHE A 545 -13.68 -19.86 -5.79
C PHE A 545 -12.83 -19.64 -4.54
N ASP A 546 -12.34 -18.43 -4.34
CA ASP A 546 -11.45 -18.04 -3.23
C ASP A 546 -12.19 -17.30 -2.12
N PHE A 547 -13.34 -16.68 -2.45
CA PHE A 547 -14.28 -16.05 -1.51
C PHE A 547 -15.71 -16.18 -2.03
N ALA A 548 -16.69 -15.85 -1.19
CA ALA A 548 -18.09 -15.70 -1.55
C ALA A 548 -18.58 -14.28 -1.26
N VAL A 549 -19.47 -13.78 -2.09
CA VAL A 549 -20.26 -12.58 -1.84
C VAL A 549 -21.73 -12.98 -1.92
N VAL A 550 -22.55 -12.54 -0.98
CA VAL A 550 -23.96 -12.92 -0.91
C VAL A 550 -24.81 -11.70 -0.56
N GLN A 551 -26.10 -11.78 -0.92
CA GLN A 551 -27.07 -10.75 -0.61
C GLN A 551 -28.19 -11.33 0.25
N ASN A 552 -28.50 -10.64 1.34
CA ASN A 552 -29.61 -10.91 2.23
C ASN A 552 -29.62 -12.33 2.85
N CYS A 553 -28.45 -12.90 3.22
CA CYS A 553 -28.41 -14.28 3.71
C CYS A 553 -29.15 -14.46 5.05
N SER A 554 -29.19 -13.42 5.89
CA SER A 554 -29.89 -13.42 7.17
C SER A 554 -31.39 -13.21 6.96
N ALA A 555 -31.80 -12.27 6.10
CA ALA A 555 -33.23 -12.05 5.80
C ALA A 555 -33.88 -13.32 5.18
N THR A 556 -33.14 -14.01 4.30
CA THR A 556 -33.60 -15.24 3.65
C THR A 556 -33.35 -16.52 4.47
N ASN A 557 -32.69 -16.40 5.63
CA ASN A 557 -32.34 -17.51 6.54
C ASN A 557 -31.58 -18.65 5.84
N ASN A 558 -30.56 -18.31 5.04
CA ASN A 558 -29.76 -19.28 4.29
C ASN A 558 -28.24 -19.23 4.58
N CYS A 559 -27.75 -18.28 5.39
CA CYS A 559 -26.31 -18.12 5.71
C CYS A 559 -25.59 -19.43 6.13
N ALA A 560 -26.31 -20.38 6.74
CA ALA A 560 -25.73 -21.62 7.24
C ALA A 560 -24.99 -22.46 6.17
N VAL A 561 -25.37 -22.37 4.89
CA VAL A 561 -24.67 -23.10 3.81
C VAL A 561 -23.27 -22.51 3.54
N LEU A 562 -23.11 -21.22 3.79
CA LEU A 562 -21.87 -20.45 3.57
C LEU A 562 -20.78 -20.78 4.59
N GLY A 563 -21.14 -21.43 5.70
CA GLY A 563 -20.18 -22.04 6.63
C GLY A 563 -19.23 -23.04 5.94
N THR A 564 -19.58 -23.53 4.74
CA THR A 564 -18.67 -24.32 3.89
C THR A 564 -17.44 -23.51 3.43
N PHE A 565 -17.62 -22.24 3.05
CA PHE A 565 -16.50 -21.34 2.72
C PHE A 565 -15.66 -21.04 3.95
N ILE A 566 -16.30 -20.65 5.06
CA ILE A 566 -15.64 -20.34 6.34
C ILE A 566 -14.81 -21.54 6.83
N SER A 567 -15.40 -22.74 6.90
CA SER A 567 -14.67 -23.97 7.28
C SER A 567 -13.56 -24.39 6.31
N SER A 568 -13.51 -23.80 5.11
CA SER A 568 -12.44 -23.96 4.12
C SER A 568 -11.37 -22.85 4.19
N GLY A 569 -11.49 -21.92 5.15
CA GLY A 569 -10.57 -20.77 5.30
C GLY A 569 -10.77 -19.69 4.24
N LYS A 570 -12.01 -19.44 3.80
CA LYS A 570 -12.34 -18.55 2.67
C LYS A 570 -13.41 -17.53 3.06
N PRO A 571 -13.27 -16.25 2.69
CA PRO A 571 -14.14 -15.22 3.23
C PRO A 571 -15.52 -15.23 2.61
N VAL A 572 -16.48 -14.79 3.42
CA VAL A 572 -17.87 -14.55 3.02
C VAL A 572 -18.22 -13.11 3.35
N PHE A 573 -18.65 -12.37 2.34
CA PHE A 573 -19.08 -10.99 2.43
C PHE A 573 -20.60 -10.92 2.17
N ASP A 574 -21.41 -10.62 3.17
CA ASP A 574 -22.86 -10.49 3.04
C ASP A 574 -23.34 -9.04 3.11
N ILE A 575 -24.27 -8.73 2.20
CA ILE A 575 -24.87 -7.43 2.00
C ILE A 575 -26.37 -7.56 2.30
N GLU A 576 -26.80 -7.07 3.46
CA GLU A 576 -28.21 -6.94 3.81
C GLU A 576 -28.76 -5.62 3.26
N SER A 577 -30.02 -5.62 2.79
CA SER A 577 -30.71 -4.42 2.30
C SER A 577 -31.44 -3.67 3.41
N THR A 578 -31.50 -2.34 3.28
CA THR A 578 -32.36 -1.45 4.07
C THR A 578 -33.86 -1.73 3.95
N ASP A 579 -34.30 -2.44 2.90
CA ASP A 579 -35.69 -2.86 2.74
C ASP A 579 -36.07 -3.98 3.73
N GLU A 580 -35.11 -4.83 4.11
CA GLU A 580 -35.29 -5.91 5.10
C GLU A 580 -34.95 -5.45 6.53
N TYR A 581 -33.94 -4.57 6.69
CA TYR A 581 -33.49 -4.11 8.00
C TYR A 581 -33.30 -2.60 8.13
N THR A 582 -33.83 -2.03 9.21
CA THR A 582 -33.31 -0.76 9.76
C THR A 582 -31.93 -0.96 10.39
N GLU A 583 -31.10 0.09 10.49
CA GLU A 583 -29.82 0.08 11.23
C GLU A 583 -29.96 -0.57 12.62
N THR A 584 -30.94 -0.13 13.42
CA THR A 584 -31.18 -0.67 14.78
C THR A 584 -31.50 -2.16 14.77
N THR A 585 -32.24 -2.64 13.76
CA THR A 585 -32.58 -4.07 13.65
C THR A 585 -31.40 -4.89 13.13
N PHE A 586 -30.62 -4.36 12.19
CA PHE A 586 -29.40 -4.99 11.68
C PHE A 586 -28.33 -5.15 12.77
N LEU A 587 -27.99 -4.05 13.46
CA LEU A 587 -27.00 -4.04 14.56
C LEU A 587 -27.37 -5.01 15.69
N ARG A 588 -28.67 -5.22 15.94
CA ARG A 588 -29.16 -6.10 17.02
C ARG A 588 -29.35 -7.55 16.59
N ASN A 589 -29.76 -7.80 15.35
CA ASN A 589 -30.18 -9.12 14.89
C ASN A 589 -29.15 -9.81 13.98
N VAL A 590 -28.39 -9.05 13.19
CA VAL A 590 -27.45 -9.56 12.19
C VAL A 590 -26.01 -9.50 12.70
N CYS A 591 -25.56 -8.37 13.25
CA CYS A 591 -24.17 -8.27 13.70
C CYS A 591 -23.72 -9.30 14.75
N PRO A 592 -24.55 -9.79 15.69
CA PRO A 592 -24.16 -10.91 16.55
C PRO A 592 -23.83 -12.21 15.80
N LEU A 593 -24.31 -12.39 14.57
CA LEU A 593 -23.99 -13.56 13.74
C LEU A 593 -22.55 -13.55 13.23
N VAL A 594 -21.85 -12.41 13.26
CA VAL A 594 -20.43 -12.33 12.87
C VAL A 594 -19.58 -13.27 13.73
N GLU A 595 -19.74 -13.22 15.05
CA GLU A 595 -19.00 -14.09 15.99
C GLU A 595 -19.44 -15.56 15.92
N GLU A 596 -20.69 -15.84 15.50
CA GLU A 596 -21.23 -17.20 15.35
C GLU A 596 -20.80 -17.87 14.03
N THR A 597 -20.67 -17.08 12.96
CA THR A 597 -20.55 -17.59 11.58
C THR A 597 -19.23 -17.27 10.89
N GLY A 598 -18.47 -16.28 11.35
CA GLY A 598 -17.29 -15.74 10.65
C GLY A 598 -17.62 -14.87 9.42
N ILE A 599 -18.90 -14.74 9.05
CA ILE A 599 -19.34 -13.96 7.88
C ILE A 599 -19.18 -12.47 8.18
N SER A 600 -18.68 -11.73 7.18
CA SER A 600 -18.55 -10.27 7.21
C SER A 600 -19.87 -9.65 6.75
N PHE A 601 -20.54 -8.85 7.58
CA PHE A 601 -21.85 -8.27 7.26
C PHE A 601 -21.81 -6.74 7.13
N ILE A 602 -22.47 -6.20 6.09
CA ILE A 602 -22.84 -4.78 5.96
C ILE A 602 -24.32 -4.59 5.66
N LEU A 603 -24.86 -3.43 6.03
CA LEU A 603 -26.19 -2.96 5.60
C LEU A 603 -26.03 -1.89 4.53
N LYS A 604 -26.74 -2.05 3.41
CA LYS A 604 -26.71 -1.16 2.23
C LYS A 604 -28.10 -0.77 1.76
N ASN A 605 -28.18 0.35 1.04
CA ASN A 605 -29.35 0.70 0.23
C ASN A 605 -29.28 0.00 -1.14
N ASP A 606 -30.43 -0.17 -1.80
CA ASP A 606 -30.52 -0.89 -3.09
C ASP A 606 -29.73 -0.23 -4.24
N GLU A 607 -29.42 1.07 -4.11
CA GLU A 607 -28.57 1.78 -5.08
C GLU A 607 -27.08 1.40 -4.95
N MET A 608 -26.68 0.70 -3.88
CA MET A 608 -25.30 0.27 -3.60
C MET A 608 -24.28 1.43 -3.71
N THR A 609 -24.67 2.60 -3.22
CA THR A 609 -23.88 3.83 -3.23
C THR A 609 -23.15 4.06 -1.90
N GLN A 610 -22.37 5.14 -1.81
CA GLN A 610 -21.80 5.60 -0.53
C GLN A 610 -22.84 6.27 0.39
N ALA A 611 -24.10 6.45 -0.06
CA ALA A 611 -25.11 7.21 0.68
C ALA A 611 -25.50 6.57 2.02
N PHE A 612 -25.32 5.25 2.15
CA PHE A 612 -25.59 4.51 3.37
C PHE A 612 -24.64 3.31 3.51
N LEU A 613 -24.08 3.13 4.71
CA LEU A 613 -23.28 1.96 5.11
C LEU A 613 -23.40 1.80 6.63
N VAL A 614 -23.76 0.61 7.08
CA VAL A 614 -23.56 0.20 8.48
C VAL A 614 -22.76 -1.10 8.47
N SER A 615 -21.54 -1.06 8.98
CA SER A 615 -20.64 -2.21 9.05
C SER A 615 -20.76 -2.91 10.42
N CYS A 616 -20.97 -4.22 10.42
CA CYS A 616 -20.90 -4.98 11.67
C CYS A 616 -19.48 -5.05 12.22
N PHE A 617 -18.46 -5.04 11.37
CA PHE A 617 -17.06 -4.98 11.81
C PHE A 617 -16.80 -3.68 12.58
N ASP A 618 -17.27 -2.53 12.10
CA ASP A 618 -17.14 -1.24 12.79
C ASP A 618 -17.96 -1.16 14.09
N ALA A 619 -18.99 -2.01 14.24
CA ALA A 619 -19.81 -2.10 15.45
C ALA A 619 -19.15 -2.99 16.51
N LEU A 620 -18.51 -4.09 16.11
CA LEU A 620 -17.88 -5.10 16.98
C LEU A 620 -16.43 -4.76 17.33
N TYR A 621 -15.67 -4.22 16.37
CA TYR A 621 -14.24 -3.91 16.46
C TYR A 621 -13.96 -2.41 16.22
N PRO A 622 -14.59 -1.48 16.98
CA PRO A 622 -14.46 -0.05 16.72
C PRO A 622 -13.03 0.47 16.95
N GLY A 623 -12.45 1.06 15.90
CA GLY A 623 -11.27 1.93 16.00
C GLY A 623 -11.54 3.23 16.79
N GLU A 624 -10.63 4.21 16.71
CA GLU A 624 -10.77 5.48 17.46
C GLU A 624 -12.04 6.26 17.04
N LYS A 625 -13.04 6.28 17.92
CA LYS A 625 -14.29 7.04 17.77
C LYS A 625 -14.33 8.22 18.76
N TRP A 626 -15.01 9.29 18.37
CA TRP A 626 -15.31 10.40 19.28
C TRP A 626 -16.18 9.92 20.44
N LEU A 627 -15.77 10.24 21.66
CA LEU A 627 -16.52 9.92 22.88
C LEU A 627 -17.57 11.00 23.15
N ASP A 628 -18.79 10.61 23.57
CA ASP A 628 -19.75 11.57 24.11
C ASP A 628 -19.30 12.03 25.51
N ILE A 629 -18.48 13.08 25.51
CA ILE A 629 -17.82 13.64 26.70
C ILE A 629 -18.78 14.12 27.80
N ARG A 630 -20.09 14.22 27.51
CA ARG A 630 -21.13 14.54 28.51
C ARG A 630 -21.29 13.41 29.53
N GLN A 631 -20.91 12.18 29.19
CA GLN A 631 -20.90 10.99 30.06
C GLN A 631 -19.70 11.00 31.02
N THR A 632 -19.47 12.13 31.70
CA THR A 632 -18.29 12.40 32.54
C THR A 632 -18.12 11.40 33.69
N ASP A 633 -19.22 10.88 34.22
CA ASP A 633 -19.29 9.90 35.31
C ASP A 633 -18.75 8.52 34.90
N VAL A 634 -18.91 8.14 33.63
CA VAL A 634 -18.37 6.90 33.06
C VAL A 634 -16.94 7.10 32.54
N LEU A 635 -16.69 8.21 31.85
CA LEU A 635 -15.44 8.43 31.11
C LEU A 635 -14.25 8.82 31.99
N LEU A 636 -14.44 9.65 33.03
CA LEU A 636 -13.33 10.09 33.88
C LEU A 636 -12.65 8.94 34.67
N PRO A 637 -13.39 7.98 35.25
CA PRO A 637 -12.78 6.79 35.86
C PRO A 637 -11.95 5.94 34.87
N LEU A 638 -12.40 5.79 33.63
CA LEU A 638 -11.68 5.04 32.59
C LEU A 638 -10.39 5.76 32.16
N MET A 639 -10.45 7.08 31.97
CA MET A 639 -9.26 7.88 31.65
C MET A 639 -8.24 7.87 32.81
N ARG A 640 -8.70 7.92 34.06
CA ARG A 640 -7.83 7.73 35.24
C ARG A 640 -7.09 6.39 35.21
N GLN A 641 -7.74 5.29 34.82
CA GLN A 641 -7.06 3.98 34.69
C GLN A 641 -5.95 4.01 33.63
N ARG A 642 -6.19 4.67 32.49
CA ARG A 642 -5.18 4.88 31.43
C ARG A 642 -4.00 5.74 31.93
N PHE A 643 -4.27 6.83 32.65
CA PHE A 643 -3.22 7.67 33.23
C PHE A 643 -2.39 6.92 34.30
N MET A 644 -3.02 6.11 35.15
CA MET A 644 -2.30 5.24 36.09
C MET A 644 -1.45 4.18 35.38
N ALA A 645 -1.84 3.71 34.19
CA ALA A 645 -1.01 2.82 33.39
C ALA A 645 0.23 3.55 32.81
N ALA A 646 0.08 4.80 32.36
CA ALA A 646 1.20 5.64 31.94
C ALA A 646 2.15 5.97 33.11
N GLU A 647 1.63 6.32 34.29
CA GLU A 647 2.42 6.53 35.51
C GLU A 647 3.24 5.28 35.87
N ARG A 648 2.63 4.09 35.81
CA ARG A 648 3.33 2.79 36.03
C ARG A 648 4.42 2.51 35.00
N LYS A 649 4.27 2.98 33.76
CA LYS A 649 5.31 2.92 32.71
C LYS A 649 6.39 4.00 32.88
N GLY A 650 6.37 4.77 33.96
CA GLY A 650 7.37 5.78 34.30
C GLY A 650 7.11 7.17 33.69
N CYS A 651 6.04 7.34 32.89
CA CYS A 651 5.69 8.61 32.28
C CYS A 651 5.47 9.70 33.34
N LYS A 652 6.13 10.85 33.19
CA LYS A 652 5.99 12.01 34.11
C LYS A 652 4.88 12.97 33.70
N GLY A 653 4.29 12.75 32.53
CA GLY A 653 3.12 13.45 32.04
C GLY A 653 2.37 12.62 31.02
N VAL A 654 1.20 13.11 30.65
CA VAL A 654 0.40 12.60 29.54
C VAL A 654 0.10 13.75 28.60
N ASP A 655 0.22 13.50 27.30
CA ASP A 655 -0.35 14.37 26.29
C ASP A 655 -1.82 14.03 26.12
N THR A 656 -2.66 15.04 25.92
CA THR A 656 -4.11 14.86 25.74
C THR A 656 -4.51 15.44 24.39
N ASP A 657 -4.74 14.52 23.45
CA ASP A 657 -5.17 14.81 22.08
C ASP A 657 -6.70 14.87 21.97
N ASN A 658 -7.21 15.46 20.90
CA ASN A 658 -8.65 15.49 20.56
C ASN A 658 -9.57 16.01 21.70
N LEU A 659 -9.08 16.93 22.55
CA LEU A 659 -9.89 17.61 23.59
C LEU A 659 -10.69 18.83 23.05
N ASN A 660 -11.00 18.82 21.76
CA ASN A 660 -11.69 19.88 21.01
C ASN A 660 -12.97 19.38 20.31
N GLY A 661 -13.61 18.32 20.82
CA GLY A 661 -14.85 17.74 20.27
C GLY A 661 -16.02 18.73 20.08
N PHE A 662 -16.06 19.85 20.79
CA PHE A 662 -17.01 20.94 20.49
C PHE A 662 -16.77 21.62 19.12
N GLU A 663 -15.52 21.68 18.66
CA GLU A 663 -15.11 22.33 17.41
C GLU A 663 -15.04 21.34 16.23
N ALA A 664 -15.26 20.05 16.49
CA ALA A 664 -15.17 18.96 15.52
C ALA A 664 -16.54 18.36 15.17
N GLN A 665 -16.63 17.70 14.00
CA GLN A 665 -17.82 16.96 13.58
C GLN A 665 -17.91 15.60 14.31
N THR A 666 -18.22 15.64 15.62
CA THR A 666 -18.18 14.46 16.51
C THR A 666 -19.39 13.53 16.40
N GLY A 667 -20.40 13.87 15.60
CA GLY A 667 -21.70 13.18 15.58
C GLY A 667 -22.61 13.51 16.76
N PHE A 668 -22.12 14.24 17.78
CA PHE A 668 -22.89 14.66 18.95
C PHE A 668 -23.03 16.20 18.98
N PRO A 669 -24.20 16.75 19.33
CA PRO A 669 -24.36 18.19 19.57
C PRO A 669 -23.75 18.54 20.94
N LEU A 670 -22.42 18.70 20.97
CA LEU A 670 -21.67 19.16 22.12
C LEU A 670 -21.74 20.70 22.22
N THR A 671 -21.58 21.23 23.43
CA THR A 671 -21.40 22.66 23.69
C THR A 671 -20.00 22.96 24.20
N ALA A 672 -19.58 24.22 24.12
CA ALA A 672 -18.33 24.67 24.72
C ALA A 672 -18.29 24.44 26.25
N GLU A 673 -19.45 24.41 26.91
CA GLU A 673 -19.57 24.12 28.33
C GLU A 673 -19.34 22.63 28.64
N ASP A 674 -19.88 21.72 27.82
CA ASP A 674 -19.62 20.27 27.92
C ASP A 674 -18.12 19.97 27.77
N GLN A 675 -17.47 20.58 26.77
CA GLN A 675 -16.03 20.43 26.55
C GLN A 675 -15.21 20.98 27.72
N LEU A 676 -15.58 22.16 28.24
CA LEU A 676 -14.89 22.78 29.36
C LEU A 676 -15.06 21.96 30.66
N LEU A 677 -16.22 21.34 30.87
CA LEU A 677 -16.48 20.46 32.01
C LEU A 677 -15.62 19.19 31.93
N TYR A 678 -15.61 18.51 30.78
CA TYR A 678 -14.79 17.31 30.57
C TYR A 678 -13.30 17.60 30.70
N ASN A 679 -12.80 18.65 30.06
CA ASN A 679 -11.38 19.04 30.09
C ASN A 679 -10.92 19.40 31.52
N ARG A 680 -11.80 19.99 32.35
CA ARG A 680 -11.53 20.21 33.79
C ARG A 680 -11.43 18.89 34.56
N GLY A 681 -12.34 17.93 34.30
CA GLY A 681 -12.33 16.60 34.91
C GLY A 681 -11.04 15.84 34.59
N ILE A 682 -10.68 15.75 33.32
CA ILE A 682 -9.42 15.13 32.86
C ILE A 682 -8.20 15.80 33.51
N SER A 683 -8.14 17.13 33.52
CA SER A 683 -7.05 17.87 34.17
C SER A 683 -6.96 17.60 35.68
N ALA A 684 -8.09 17.35 36.36
CA ALA A 684 -8.10 16.99 37.78
C ALA A 684 -7.57 15.57 38.02
N GLU A 685 -7.98 14.58 37.22
CA GLU A 685 -7.50 13.21 37.34
C GLU A 685 -5.98 13.09 37.10
N ILE A 686 -5.45 13.78 36.09
CA ILE A 686 -4.00 13.80 35.82
C ILE A 686 -3.22 14.43 37.00
N LYS A 687 -3.73 15.52 37.58
CA LYS A 687 -3.13 16.18 38.75
C LYS A 687 -3.23 15.34 40.03
N ASN A 688 -4.30 14.57 40.22
CA ASN A 688 -4.46 13.65 41.34
C ASN A 688 -3.36 12.56 41.33
N LEU A 689 -2.90 12.17 40.15
CA LEU A 689 -1.77 11.25 39.91
C LEU A 689 -0.40 11.96 39.90
N ARG A 690 -0.34 13.26 40.23
CA ARG A 690 0.88 14.09 40.22
C ARG A 690 1.63 14.12 38.88
N MET A 691 0.94 13.79 37.79
CA MET A 691 1.49 13.83 36.44
C MET A 691 1.38 15.23 35.84
N LEU A 692 2.26 15.55 34.90
CA LEU A 692 2.13 16.75 34.05
C LEU A 692 1.02 16.53 33.01
N ALA A 693 0.10 17.48 32.89
CA ALA A 693 -0.92 17.48 31.84
C ALA A 693 -0.44 18.33 30.65
N GLY A 694 -0.12 17.67 29.53
CA GLY A 694 0.04 18.29 28.22
C GLY A 694 -1.31 18.41 27.52
N LEU A 695 -1.50 19.49 26.74
CA LEU A 695 -2.66 19.67 25.87
C LEU A 695 -2.12 19.80 24.45
N LYS A 696 -2.44 18.84 23.59
CA LYS A 696 -2.14 18.94 22.17
C LYS A 696 -3.18 19.85 21.52
N MET A 697 -2.71 20.94 20.90
CA MET A 697 -3.54 21.87 20.15
C MET A 697 -3.09 21.84 18.70
N ILE A 698 -4.03 21.59 17.78
CA ILE A 698 -3.77 21.54 16.33
C ILE A 698 -3.81 22.98 15.81
N THR A 699 -2.72 23.72 16.02
CA THR A 699 -2.55 25.09 15.51
C THR A 699 -1.13 25.29 14.97
N ASN A 700 -1.02 25.40 13.64
CA ASN A 700 0.26 25.61 12.96
C ASN A 700 0.74 27.07 13.15
N CYS A 701 1.52 27.29 14.21
CA CYS A 701 1.95 28.60 14.70
C CYS A 701 2.70 29.42 13.62
N SER A 702 3.57 28.74 12.85
CA SER A 702 4.41 29.32 11.80
C SER A 702 3.69 29.60 10.48
N ALA A 703 2.57 28.94 10.18
CA ALA A 703 1.82 29.14 8.93
C ALA A 703 0.77 30.26 9.02
N THR A 704 0.27 30.56 10.23
CA THR A 704 -0.89 31.46 10.45
C THR A 704 -0.58 32.71 11.27
N ASN A 705 0.68 32.88 11.72
CA ASN A 705 1.12 33.96 12.61
C ASN A 705 0.37 34.03 13.95
N ASN A 706 -0.42 33.00 14.31
CA ASN A 706 -1.36 33.04 15.44
C ASN A 706 -0.73 32.59 16.78
N CYS A 707 0.60 32.72 16.90
CA CYS A 707 1.35 32.31 18.09
C CYS A 707 0.94 33.07 19.38
N ALA A 708 0.28 34.21 19.25
CA ALA A 708 -0.27 34.97 20.37
C ALA A 708 -1.24 34.17 21.26
N VAL A 709 -1.94 33.17 20.71
CA VAL A 709 -2.88 32.31 21.47
C VAL A 709 -2.18 31.56 22.61
N PHE A 710 -0.89 31.21 22.43
CA PHE A 710 -0.10 30.53 23.45
C PHE A 710 0.48 31.46 24.52
N GLY A 711 0.36 32.78 24.36
CA GLY A 711 1.00 33.78 25.22
C GLY A 711 0.65 33.65 26.70
N THR A 712 -0.55 33.15 27.03
CA THR A 712 -0.95 32.88 28.43
C THR A 712 -0.25 31.65 29.03
N PHE A 713 0.07 30.62 28.22
CA PHE A 713 0.86 29.47 28.70
C PHE A 713 2.31 29.89 28.95
N ILE A 714 2.92 30.60 27.99
CA ILE A 714 4.31 31.06 28.05
C ILE A 714 4.52 32.03 29.22
N SER A 715 3.66 33.04 29.38
CA SER A 715 3.72 33.99 30.51
C SER A 715 3.42 33.36 31.87
N SER A 716 2.76 32.20 31.90
CA SER A 716 2.59 31.37 33.10
C SER A 716 3.76 30.42 33.38
N GLY A 717 4.87 30.53 32.63
CA GLY A 717 6.06 29.70 32.80
C GLY A 717 5.87 28.24 32.37
N LYS A 718 4.88 27.94 31.50
CA LYS A 718 4.67 26.59 30.97
C LYS A 718 5.39 26.44 29.62
N PRO A 719 6.10 25.33 29.38
CA PRO A 719 6.66 25.06 28.07
C PRO A 719 5.53 24.83 27.06
N VAL A 720 5.75 25.30 25.83
CA VAL A 720 4.88 25.07 24.68
C VAL A 720 5.74 24.45 23.59
N PHE A 721 5.27 23.36 23.00
CA PHE A 721 5.95 22.65 21.92
C PHE A 721 5.08 22.68 20.67
N ASP A 722 5.66 23.00 19.52
CA ASP A 722 5.00 22.94 18.21
C ASP A 722 5.78 21.96 17.32
N ILE A 723 5.08 20.92 16.83
CA ILE A 723 5.68 19.82 16.07
C ILE A 723 5.38 20.03 14.59
N LYS A 724 6.44 20.13 13.79
CA LYS A 724 6.39 20.24 12.33
C LYS A 724 6.63 18.87 11.69
N SER A 725 5.88 18.55 10.65
CA SER A 725 6.20 17.40 9.81
C SER A 725 7.30 17.75 8.81
N THR A 726 8.12 16.77 8.45
CA THR A 726 9.01 16.86 7.27
C THR A 726 8.26 17.01 5.95
N ASP A 727 6.96 16.68 5.92
CA ASP A 727 6.09 16.90 4.76
C ASP A 727 5.86 18.40 4.49
N GLU A 728 5.86 19.23 5.55
CA GLU A 728 5.69 20.68 5.46
C GLU A 728 7.03 21.44 5.40
N TYR A 729 8.06 20.92 6.06
CA TYR A 729 9.36 21.59 6.19
C TYR A 729 10.53 20.64 5.96
N THR A 730 11.34 20.90 4.92
CA THR A 730 12.70 20.32 4.87
C THR A 730 13.50 20.75 6.10
N GLU A 731 14.49 19.95 6.49
CA GLU A 731 15.35 20.24 7.64
C GLU A 731 16.06 21.61 7.51
N THR A 732 16.41 22.01 6.28
CA THR A 732 17.02 23.31 5.98
C THR A 732 16.03 24.47 6.10
N THR A 733 14.80 24.30 5.60
CA THR A 733 13.74 25.32 5.73
C THR A 733 13.23 25.44 7.16
N PHE A 734 13.21 24.35 7.92
CA PHE A 734 12.89 24.35 9.35
C PHE A 734 13.92 25.16 10.15
N LEU A 735 15.22 24.86 9.98
CA LEU A 735 16.28 25.63 10.63
C LEU A 735 16.25 27.12 10.26
N ARG A 736 15.98 27.45 8.99
CA ARG A 736 16.03 28.82 8.48
C ARG A 736 14.79 29.65 8.85
N ASN A 737 13.61 29.04 8.81
CA ASN A 737 12.34 29.76 8.86
C ASN A 737 11.54 29.52 10.15
N VAL A 738 11.80 28.43 10.88
CA VAL A 738 11.04 28.05 12.08
C VAL A 738 11.89 28.22 13.35
N CYS A 739 13.14 27.77 13.37
CA CYS A 739 13.98 27.94 14.58
C CYS A 739 14.21 29.39 15.06
N PRO A 740 14.29 30.43 14.19
CA PRO A 740 14.39 31.81 14.67
C PRO A 740 13.16 32.28 15.47
N LEU A 741 11.99 31.66 15.25
CA LEU A 741 10.76 31.99 15.97
C LEU A 741 10.82 31.60 17.47
N VAL A 742 11.80 30.78 17.88
CA VAL A 742 12.01 30.42 19.30
C VAL A 742 12.28 31.67 20.15
N GLU A 743 13.10 32.61 19.66
CA GLU A 743 13.41 33.86 20.38
C GLU A 743 12.22 34.83 20.42
N GLU A 744 11.42 34.88 19.35
CA GLU A 744 10.26 35.77 19.24
C GLU A 744 9.06 35.28 20.05
N THR A 745 8.81 33.96 20.03
CA THR A 745 7.58 33.36 20.57
C THR A 745 7.78 32.67 21.92
N GLY A 746 9.00 32.24 22.28
CA GLY A 746 9.24 31.37 23.44
C GLY A 746 8.71 29.95 23.28
N ILE A 747 8.29 29.54 22.08
CA ILE A 747 7.80 28.20 21.76
C ILE A 747 8.98 27.33 21.30
N SER A 748 9.04 26.09 21.77
CA SER A 748 10.04 25.11 21.34
C SER A 748 9.53 24.35 20.11
N PHE A 749 10.21 24.49 18.97
CA PHE A 749 9.81 23.82 17.73
C PHE A 749 10.55 22.49 17.54
N ILE A 750 9.84 21.46 17.08
CA ILE A 750 10.35 20.11 16.85
C ILE A 750 10.00 19.70 15.42
N LEU A 751 10.99 19.50 14.55
CA LEU A 751 10.78 18.83 13.26
C LEU A 751 10.80 17.33 13.47
N LYS A 752 9.75 16.63 13.04
CA LYS A 752 9.60 15.18 13.15
C LYS A 752 9.46 14.54 11.76
N ASN A 753 10.30 13.56 11.48
CA ASN A 753 10.15 12.64 10.35
C ASN A 753 9.63 11.27 10.83
N LYS A 754 8.94 10.51 9.96
CA LYS A 754 8.83 9.05 10.12
C LYS A 754 10.03 8.41 9.39
N PRO A 755 10.91 7.62 10.05
CA PRO A 755 10.81 7.12 11.42
C PRO A 755 11.75 7.81 12.45
N PHE A 756 12.90 8.38 12.05
CA PHE A 756 14.02 8.62 13.00
C PHE A 756 14.74 9.99 12.98
N LEU A 757 14.18 11.06 12.39
CA LEU A 757 14.72 12.42 12.60
C LEU A 757 13.78 13.26 13.48
N CYS A 758 14.28 13.63 14.67
CA CYS A 758 13.71 14.68 15.52
C CYS A 758 14.73 15.82 15.66
N ARG A 759 14.55 16.93 14.91
CA ARG A 759 15.38 18.14 15.08
C ARG A 759 14.66 19.15 15.95
N VAL A 760 15.17 19.37 17.17
CA VAL A 760 14.64 20.37 18.10
C VAL A 760 15.40 21.68 17.91
N CYS A 761 14.69 22.80 17.83
CA CYS A 761 15.28 24.12 17.94
C CYS A 761 15.61 24.40 19.41
N ASN A 762 16.86 24.15 19.82
CA ASN A 762 17.37 24.56 21.14
C ASN A 762 17.92 25.99 21.10
N PHE A 763 17.85 26.66 22.27
CA PHE A 763 18.63 27.86 22.59
C PHE A 763 20.13 27.54 22.75
#